data_AF-A0A8J6HBT9-F1
#
_entry.id   AF-A0A8J6HBT9-F1
#
_cell.length_a   1.000
_cell.length_b   1.000
_cell.length_c   1.000
_cell.angle_alpha   90.00
_cell.angle_beta   90.00
_cell.angle_gamma   90.00
#
_symmetry.space_group_name_H-M   'P 1'
#
loop_
_entity.id
_entity.type
_entity.pdbx_description
1 polymer ?
#
loop_
_entity_poly.entity_id
_entity_poly.type
_entity_poly.pdbx_seq_one_letter_code
_entity_poly.pdbx_strand_id
1 'polypeptide(L)'
;MKVHLFVFVLSAYFYALNAEVYLEEKFQDDSWEKNWIYSKHPGKEFGKFVLTAGKFFNNEEEDKGIQTSQDARFYALSRKFKPFGTEGKDLVIQFTVKHEQNIDCGGGYIKVFDCSLNQEDMHGESPYRVMFGPDICGPGTKKVHVILNYKDKNVLINKEIRCKDDVYTHAYTLIIKPDNTYEVQIDGEKVESGELESDWDLLPPKKIKDPEAKKPEDWDDRATIPDPDDTKPEDWDKPEHIPDPEATKPDDWDDEMDGEWEPPMIDNPDYKGEWQPKQIDNPAYKGPWIHPEIDNPEYTPDSELYKQKEICAVGFDLWQVKSGTIFDSVLITDDVQYAKDTLSGLKERQEGEKKAKEDIDKAEREAAAAQEKKDDNEDEDDDDDEDADDEEHVPQVELFKVTKCPSDELSLTNCAVVNDSDFPQSVEHLEVVAGSGQRFIFSIKKDPRVQRHEVGFSLPQRKWAVLSINQEIEVNPYKEEDYITAIVLEADYMQKKTTSQEQYDTDEMAKEFLYSFPNQMFTVDQQLAFAFKDKKLLILVVKEVEGFVNINTIRQGGEAKPKKGKLGKLTPNTVIQFEKAEASALNLVGKAKGKQVRQSIINPDWDFQKMGIGGLGKEFNAIFRRAFASRVFPIEIVEQLGCKHVKGILLYGPPGTGKTLMARQIGKMLNAREPKIVNGPQVLDKYVGESEANIRRLFADAEEEEKRAGPNSGLHIIIFDEIDAICKQRGSVAGNAGVHDTVVNQLLSKIDGVEQLNNILVIGMTNRRDMIDDALLRPGRLEVQVEISLPDEDGRYEILNIHTSRMKQYKKISPDVDIREMAARTKNFSGAELEGLIRAAQSTAMNRLIKAASKVEVDPEAISKLLVNRSDFLNALENDIKPAFGTSLEILDQFLARGIVEWGSPVSSILEDGRLFTQQAQAKDTSGLVSAACKRIRLSVY
;
A
#
# COMPACT_ATOMS: atom_id res chain seq x y z
N MET A 1 -24.17 -20.84 -72.82
CA MET A 1 -23.43 -21.37 -71.65
C MET A 1 -22.21 -20.56 -71.20
N LYS A 2 -21.65 -19.62 -71.98
CA LYS A 2 -20.52 -18.78 -71.52
C LYS A 2 -20.91 -17.44 -70.86
N VAL A 3 -22.18 -17.02 -70.97
CA VAL A 3 -22.66 -15.76 -70.37
C VAL A 3 -23.16 -15.95 -68.93
N HIS A 4 -23.71 -17.13 -68.58
CA HIS A 4 -24.13 -17.41 -67.19
C HIS A 4 -22.98 -17.70 -66.24
N LEU A 5 -21.83 -18.22 -66.73
CA LEU A 5 -20.67 -18.45 -65.88
C LEU A 5 -19.96 -17.14 -65.51
N PHE A 6 -19.97 -16.14 -66.39
CA PHE A 6 -19.37 -14.83 -66.12
C PHE A 6 -20.23 -14.00 -65.16
N VAL A 7 -21.56 -14.10 -65.23
CA VAL A 7 -22.47 -13.46 -64.27
C VAL A 7 -22.42 -14.14 -62.91
N PHE A 8 -22.23 -15.47 -62.83
CA PHE A 8 -22.06 -16.16 -61.56
C PHE A 8 -20.70 -15.88 -60.90
N VAL A 9 -19.64 -15.68 -61.68
CA VAL A 9 -18.32 -15.30 -61.15
C VAL A 9 -18.27 -13.83 -60.74
N LEU A 10 -19.00 -12.93 -61.43
CA LEU A 10 -19.18 -11.54 -60.99
C LEU A 10 -20.14 -11.40 -59.80
N SER A 11 -21.17 -12.26 -59.67
CA SER A 11 -22.03 -12.30 -58.48
C SER A 11 -21.38 -13.02 -57.29
N ALA A 12 -20.45 -13.96 -57.54
CA ALA A 12 -19.63 -14.57 -56.49
C ALA A 12 -18.51 -13.63 -56.00
N TYR A 13 -18.02 -12.72 -56.85
CA TYR A 13 -17.18 -11.60 -56.40
C TYR A 13 -17.96 -10.55 -55.59
N PHE A 14 -19.27 -10.44 -55.80
CA PHE A 14 -20.17 -9.59 -55.01
C PHE A 14 -20.67 -10.25 -53.70
N TYR A 15 -20.35 -11.52 -53.48
CA TYR A 15 -20.57 -12.27 -52.23
C TYR A 15 -19.25 -12.58 -51.50
N ALA A 16 -18.18 -11.85 -51.80
CA ALA A 16 -17.17 -11.60 -50.79
C ALA A 16 -17.85 -10.78 -49.70
N LEU A 17 -17.96 -11.36 -48.50
CA LEU A 17 -18.46 -10.75 -47.28
C LEU A 17 -18.08 -9.26 -47.24
N ASN A 18 -19.07 -8.37 -47.19
CA ASN A 18 -18.83 -6.96 -46.87
C ASN A 18 -18.27 -6.94 -45.44
N ALA A 19 -16.96 -6.92 -45.28
CA ALA A 19 -16.32 -6.57 -44.01
C ALA A 19 -16.75 -5.14 -43.67
N GLU A 20 -17.54 -4.97 -42.62
CA GLU A 20 -18.00 -3.65 -42.19
C GLU A 20 -17.02 -3.14 -41.13
N VAL A 21 -16.10 -2.27 -41.57
CA VAL A 21 -15.22 -1.55 -40.66
C VAL A 21 -16.02 -0.46 -39.97
N TYR A 22 -16.25 -0.61 -38.66
CA TYR A 22 -17.05 0.33 -37.86
C TYR A 22 -16.25 1.55 -37.43
N LEU A 23 -14.98 1.33 -37.10
CA LEU A 23 -14.03 2.37 -36.75
C LEU A 23 -12.64 1.94 -37.20
N GLU A 24 -11.96 2.81 -37.94
CA GLU A 24 -10.53 2.70 -38.21
C GLU A 24 -9.93 4.09 -37.99
N GLU A 25 -8.96 4.18 -37.10
CA GLU A 25 -8.24 5.42 -36.81
C GLU A 25 -6.73 5.14 -36.77
N LYS A 26 -6.01 5.81 -37.67
CA LYS A 26 -4.55 5.69 -37.85
C LYS A 26 -3.81 6.99 -37.52
N PHE A 27 -4.53 8.03 -37.08
CA PHE A 27 -3.95 9.29 -36.60
C PHE A 27 -2.93 9.97 -37.55
N GLN A 28 -3.09 9.80 -38.87
CA GLN A 28 -2.15 10.33 -39.87
C GLN A 28 -2.30 11.85 -40.11
N ASP A 29 -3.50 12.40 -39.86
CA ASP A 29 -3.82 13.82 -40.05
C ASP A 29 -4.20 14.51 -38.74
N ASP A 30 -3.96 15.82 -38.63
CA ASP A 30 -4.43 16.70 -37.53
C ASP A 30 -5.97 16.77 -37.39
N SER A 31 -6.70 16.07 -38.28
CA SER A 31 -8.15 15.96 -38.24
C SER A 31 -8.69 15.22 -37.00
N TRP A 32 -7.83 14.49 -36.27
CA TRP A 32 -8.20 13.77 -35.06
C TRP A 32 -8.75 14.69 -33.96
N GLU A 33 -8.25 15.93 -33.82
CA GLU A 33 -8.72 16.89 -32.81
C GLU A 33 -10.20 17.27 -32.99
N LYS A 34 -10.74 17.14 -34.21
CA LYS A 34 -12.16 17.40 -34.48
C LYS A 34 -13.04 16.20 -34.18
N ASN A 35 -12.48 14.99 -34.28
CA ASN A 35 -13.21 13.74 -34.15
C ASN A 35 -13.22 13.21 -32.71
N TRP A 36 -12.19 13.52 -31.94
CA TRP A 36 -12.03 13.11 -30.55
C TRP A 36 -12.38 14.26 -29.60
N ILE A 37 -13.25 13.98 -28.63
CA ILE A 37 -13.77 14.96 -27.68
C ILE A 37 -13.18 14.68 -26.29
N TYR A 38 -12.61 15.72 -25.69
CA TYR A 38 -12.12 15.71 -24.31
C TYR A 38 -13.28 15.83 -23.31
N SER A 39 -13.17 15.10 -22.21
CA SER A 39 -14.10 15.27 -21.08
C SER A 39 -13.86 16.60 -20.34
N LYS A 40 -14.95 17.23 -19.90
CA LYS A 40 -15.00 18.44 -19.08
C LYS A 40 -15.65 18.16 -17.71
N HIS A 41 -15.67 16.90 -17.27
CA HIS A 41 -16.31 16.50 -16.02
C HIS A 41 -15.82 17.36 -14.82
N PRO A 42 -16.72 17.94 -14.02
CA PRO A 42 -16.36 18.89 -12.96
C PRO A 42 -15.50 18.25 -11.86
N GLY A 43 -14.46 18.95 -11.43
CA GLY A 43 -13.64 18.57 -10.26
C GLY A 43 -12.41 17.71 -10.56
N LYS A 44 -12.11 17.39 -11.83
CA LYS A 44 -10.85 16.77 -12.25
C LYS A 44 -10.23 17.57 -13.40
N GLU A 45 -8.93 17.83 -13.32
CA GLU A 45 -8.16 18.38 -14.43
C GLU A 45 -7.57 17.23 -15.26
N PHE A 46 -8.08 17.05 -16.48
CA PHE A 46 -7.64 16.01 -17.39
C PHE A 46 -6.35 16.38 -18.12
N GLY A 47 -5.49 15.40 -18.38
CA GLY A 47 -4.27 15.51 -19.16
C GLY A 47 -4.55 15.64 -20.66
N LYS A 48 -3.59 16.22 -21.39
CA LYS A 48 -3.69 16.46 -22.84
C LYS A 48 -2.98 15.38 -23.65
N PHE A 49 -3.57 14.99 -24.78
CA PHE A 49 -2.90 14.16 -25.78
C PHE A 49 -2.19 15.03 -26.81
N VAL A 50 -1.03 14.56 -27.29
CA VAL A 50 -0.22 15.20 -28.34
C VAL A 50 0.02 14.18 -29.44
N LEU A 51 -0.09 14.59 -30.70
CA LEU A 51 0.20 13.73 -31.84
C LEU A 51 1.72 13.66 -32.06
N THR A 52 2.30 12.46 -31.96
CA THR A 52 3.74 12.23 -32.17
C THR A 52 4.04 10.77 -32.47
N ALA A 53 5.16 10.51 -33.14
CA ALA A 53 5.69 9.15 -33.36
C ALA A 53 6.58 8.66 -32.19
N GLY A 54 6.84 9.53 -31.20
CA GLY A 54 7.79 9.27 -30.11
C GLY A 54 9.23 9.66 -30.48
N LYS A 55 10.20 9.31 -29.63
CA LYS A 55 11.63 9.59 -29.83
C LYS A 55 12.28 8.64 -30.83
N PHE A 56 11.81 7.39 -30.90
CA PHE A 56 12.30 6.39 -31.85
C PHE A 56 11.13 5.78 -32.61
N PHE A 57 11.21 5.74 -33.93
CA PHE A 57 10.15 5.27 -34.84
C PHE A 57 10.79 4.65 -36.09
N ASN A 58 10.03 3.84 -36.83
CA ASN A 58 10.50 3.31 -38.11
C ASN A 58 10.20 4.30 -39.24
N ASN A 59 8.96 4.82 -39.27
CA ASN A 59 8.51 5.79 -40.25
C ASN A 59 7.75 6.94 -39.56
N GLU A 60 8.25 8.16 -39.70
CA GLU A 60 7.73 9.34 -38.99
C GLU A 60 6.27 9.66 -39.32
N GLU A 61 5.82 9.35 -40.54
CA GLU A 61 4.45 9.64 -40.98
C GLU A 61 3.46 8.52 -40.65
N GLU A 62 3.90 7.26 -40.69
CA GLU A 62 3.03 6.09 -40.48
C GLU A 62 2.92 5.69 -39.00
N ASP A 63 3.90 6.06 -38.16
CA ASP A 63 3.93 5.67 -36.75
C ASP A 63 3.38 6.75 -35.80
N LYS A 64 2.74 7.80 -36.33
CA LYS A 64 2.12 8.86 -35.51
C LYS A 64 0.94 8.31 -34.73
N GLY A 65 0.95 8.55 -33.42
CA GLY A 65 -0.16 8.22 -32.54
C GLY A 65 -0.42 9.31 -31.52
N ILE A 66 -1.48 9.13 -30.73
CA ILE A 66 -1.78 10.05 -29.64
C ILE A 66 -0.98 9.66 -28.40
N GLN A 67 -0.10 10.55 -27.96
CA GLN A 67 0.74 10.38 -26.78
C GLN A 67 0.19 11.14 -25.58
N THR A 68 0.26 10.53 -24.40
CA THR A 68 0.04 11.19 -23.12
C THR A 68 1.20 12.15 -22.80
N SER A 69 0.92 13.41 -22.45
CA SER A 69 1.96 14.47 -22.34
C SER A 69 2.32 14.96 -20.92
N GLN A 70 1.59 14.55 -19.88
CA GLN A 70 1.66 15.11 -18.52
C GLN A 70 1.65 14.01 -17.46
N ASP A 71 2.65 14.01 -16.60
CA ASP A 71 2.79 13.03 -15.53
C ASP A 71 1.71 13.19 -14.44
N ALA A 72 1.35 12.08 -13.80
CA ALA A 72 0.37 11.99 -12.71
C ALA A 72 -0.99 12.65 -13.02
N ARG A 73 -1.54 12.38 -14.22
CA ARG A 73 -2.82 12.91 -14.68
C ARG A 73 -3.79 11.81 -15.11
N PHE A 74 -5.09 12.13 -14.99
CA PHE A 74 -6.16 11.37 -15.62
C PHE A 74 -6.35 11.85 -17.05
N TYR A 75 -6.49 10.95 -17.99
CA TYR A 75 -6.76 11.23 -19.39
C TYR A 75 -8.15 10.73 -19.74
N ALA A 76 -8.95 11.57 -20.39
CA ALA A 76 -10.30 11.24 -20.81
C ALA A 76 -10.56 11.80 -22.21
N LEU A 77 -10.48 10.93 -23.21
CA LEU A 77 -10.69 11.27 -24.63
C LEU A 77 -11.62 10.24 -25.26
N SER A 78 -12.66 10.68 -25.98
CA SER A 78 -13.65 9.75 -26.56
C SER A 78 -14.04 10.12 -27.99
N ARG A 79 -14.44 9.13 -28.79
CA ARG A 79 -14.96 9.30 -30.15
C ARG A 79 -16.20 8.45 -30.36
N LYS A 80 -17.22 9.05 -30.96
CA LYS A 80 -18.42 8.36 -31.44
C LYS A 80 -18.26 7.90 -32.88
N PHE A 81 -18.82 6.75 -33.21
CA PHE A 81 -18.88 6.18 -34.56
C PHE A 81 -20.28 5.61 -34.85
N LYS A 82 -20.46 5.02 -36.03
CA LYS A 82 -21.76 4.50 -36.48
C LYS A 82 -22.25 3.40 -35.52
N PRO A 83 -23.42 3.56 -34.88
CA PRO A 83 -23.97 2.55 -33.98
C PRO A 83 -24.14 1.20 -34.67
N PHE A 84 -23.68 0.14 -34.00
CA PHE A 84 -23.91 -1.24 -34.44
C PHE A 84 -24.16 -2.17 -33.25
N GLY A 85 -24.78 -3.32 -33.51
CA GLY A 85 -24.96 -4.41 -32.55
C GLY A 85 -24.20 -5.65 -32.99
N THR A 86 -23.85 -6.52 -32.04
CA THR A 86 -23.02 -7.72 -32.32
C THR A 86 -23.85 -8.97 -32.65
N GLU A 87 -25.14 -8.83 -32.95
CA GLU A 87 -26.02 -9.98 -33.19
C GLU A 87 -25.59 -10.79 -34.43
N GLY A 88 -25.16 -12.04 -34.22
CA GLY A 88 -24.71 -12.95 -35.28
C GLY A 88 -23.41 -12.55 -35.98
N LYS A 89 -22.65 -11.60 -35.44
CA LYS A 89 -21.37 -11.10 -35.98
C LYS A 89 -20.25 -11.23 -34.96
N ASP A 90 -19.02 -11.42 -35.43
CA ASP A 90 -17.83 -11.33 -34.59
C ASP A 90 -17.61 -9.86 -34.17
N LEU A 91 -17.14 -9.64 -32.95
CA LEU A 91 -16.67 -8.33 -32.48
C LEU A 91 -15.15 -8.39 -32.35
N VAL A 92 -14.46 -7.65 -33.20
CA VAL A 92 -13.01 -7.51 -33.16
C VAL A 92 -12.65 -6.10 -32.70
N ILE A 93 -11.89 -6.00 -31.61
CA ILE A 93 -11.36 -4.74 -31.08
C ILE A 93 -9.84 -4.86 -31.09
N GLN A 94 -9.18 -4.02 -31.88
CA GLN A 94 -7.74 -4.01 -32.07
C GLN A 94 -7.18 -2.60 -31.89
N PHE A 95 -6.04 -2.48 -31.20
CA PHE A 95 -5.30 -1.23 -31.10
C PHE A 95 -3.84 -1.48 -30.78
N THR A 96 -2.98 -0.52 -31.10
CA THR A 96 -1.55 -0.58 -30.76
C THR A 96 -1.22 0.33 -29.59
N VAL A 97 -0.31 -0.14 -28.73
CA VAL A 97 0.18 0.60 -27.57
C VAL A 97 1.69 0.52 -27.54
N LYS A 98 2.33 1.66 -27.30
CA LYS A 98 3.78 1.76 -27.09
C LYS A 98 4.06 2.49 -25.77
N HIS A 99 4.83 1.87 -24.89
CA HIS A 99 5.23 2.44 -23.60
C HIS A 99 6.68 2.95 -23.66
N GLU A 100 6.90 4.09 -24.30
CA GLU A 100 8.23 4.67 -24.54
C GLU A 100 9.04 4.95 -23.25
N GLN A 101 8.34 5.27 -22.18
CA GLN A 101 8.88 5.78 -20.92
C GLN A 101 9.23 4.69 -19.90
N ASN A 102 9.10 3.41 -20.26
CA ASN A 102 9.19 2.26 -19.35
C ASN A 102 8.28 2.47 -18.12
N ILE A 103 6.97 2.34 -18.35
CA ILE A 103 5.94 2.78 -17.40
C ILE A 103 5.94 1.92 -16.12
N ASP A 104 6.08 2.57 -14.95
CA ASP A 104 6.03 1.88 -13.65
C ASP A 104 4.58 1.66 -13.19
N CYS A 105 3.72 2.66 -13.38
CA CYS A 105 2.29 2.56 -13.09
C CYS A 105 1.44 3.43 -14.03
N GLY A 106 0.57 2.79 -14.81
CA GLY A 106 -0.46 3.43 -15.62
C GLY A 106 -1.22 2.46 -16.52
N GLY A 107 -2.45 2.86 -16.85
CA GLY A 107 -3.35 2.09 -17.72
C GLY A 107 -3.07 2.35 -19.20
N GLY A 108 -3.09 1.28 -20.00
CA GLY A 108 -2.95 1.28 -21.45
C GLY A 108 -4.16 0.65 -22.17
N TYR A 109 -5.35 0.74 -21.57
CA TYR A 109 -6.56 0.10 -22.07
C TYR A 109 -7.54 1.09 -22.73
N ILE A 110 -8.46 0.53 -23.53
CA ILE A 110 -9.59 1.25 -24.12
C ILE A 110 -10.91 0.82 -23.51
N LYS A 111 -11.86 1.74 -23.45
CA LYS A 111 -13.25 1.48 -23.05
C LYS A 111 -14.16 1.67 -24.26
N VAL A 112 -15.05 0.70 -24.48
CA VAL A 112 -16.10 0.75 -25.49
C VAL A 112 -17.42 1.03 -24.80
N PHE A 113 -18.15 2.03 -25.26
CA PHE A 113 -19.35 2.58 -24.64
C PHE A 113 -20.57 2.43 -25.55
N ASP A 114 -21.75 2.57 -24.92
CA ASP A 114 -23.02 2.61 -25.62
C ASP A 114 -23.37 4.02 -26.14
N CYS A 115 -24.51 4.13 -26.80
CA CYS A 115 -25.02 5.37 -27.36
C CYS A 115 -25.42 6.42 -26.30
N SER A 116 -25.63 6.01 -25.05
CA SER A 116 -26.09 6.90 -23.97
C SER A 116 -24.97 7.79 -23.41
N LEU A 117 -23.71 7.48 -23.73
CA LEU A 117 -22.56 8.24 -23.24
C LEU A 117 -22.60 9.72 -23.67
N ASN A 118 -22.48 10.61 -22.69
CA ASN A 118 -22.14 12.00 -22.91
C ASN A 118 -20.60 12.16 -22.95
N GLN A 119 -20.06 12.50 -24.12
CA GLN A 119 -18.60 12.60 -24.31
C GLN A 119 -17.96 13.73 -23.47
N GLU A 120 -18.70 14.80 -23.21
CA GLU A 120 -18.21 15.93 -22.39
C GLU A 120 -18.17 15.60 -20.90
N ASP A 121 -18.82 14.53 -20.45
CA ASP A 121 -18.93 14.15 -19.03
C ASP A 121 -18.38 12.74 -18.75
N MET A 122 -17.48 12.26 -19.60
CA MET A 122 -16.88 10.94 -19.46
C MET A 122 -15.89 10.89 -18.27
N HIS A 123 -15.97 9.83 -17.46
CA HIS A 123 -15.11 9.60 -16.30
C HIS A 123 -14.96 8.10 -15.96
N GLY A 124 -14.13 7.80 -14.95
CA GLY A 124 -13.88 6.45 -14.39
C GLY A 124 -15.10 5.54 -14.24
N GLU A 125 -16.16 6.08 -13.62
CA GLU A 125 -17.42 5.35 -13.32
C GLU A 125 -18.45 5.35 -14.46
N SER A 126 -18.13 5.93 -15.63
CA SER A 126 -19.10 5.96 -16.75
C SER A 126 -19.37 4.52 -17.22
N PRO A 127 -20.63 4.15 -17.47
CA PRO A 127 -20.99 2.78 -17.83
C PRO A 127 -20.41 2.42 -19.21
N TYR A 128 -19.51 1.44 -19.24
CA TYR A 128 -18.92 0.90 -20.46
C TYR A 128 -19.41 -0.53 -20.71
N ARG A 129 -19.32 -1.00 -21.95
CA ARG A 129 -19.68 -2.36 -22.37
C ARG A 129 -18.50 -3.31 -22.31
N VAL A 130 -17.34 -2.86 -22.79
CA VAL A 130 -16.10 -3.62 -22.81
C VAL A 130 -14.96 -2.71 -22.38
N MET A 131 -14.10 -3.17 -21.48
CA MET A 131 -12.78 -2.57 -21.22
C MET A 131 -11.72 -3.59 -21.57
N PHE A 132 -10.79 -3.22 -22.45
CA PHE A 132 -9.77 -4.11 -22.97
C PHE A 132 -8.41 -3.42 -23.10
N GLY A 133 -7.35 -4.05 -22.57
CA GLY A 133 -5.97 -3.62 -22.80
C GLY A 133 -5.02 -3.84 -21.62
N PRO A 134 -3.72 -3.54 -21.79
CA PRO A 134 -2.72 -3.66 -20.73
C PRO A 134 -2.97 -2.68 -19.57
N ASP A 135 -2.76 -3.16 -18.35
CA ASP A 135 -2.65 -2.35 -17.14
C ASP A 135 -1.37 -2.76 -16.41
N ILE A 136 -0.51 -1.78 -16.16
CA ILE A 136 0.81 -1.96 -15.56
C ILE A 136 0.83 -1.13 -14.28
N CYS A 137 0.99 -1.73 -13.10
CA CYS A 137 1.24 -0.98 -11.87
C CYS A 137 2.16 -1.75 -10.90
N GLY A 138 3.45 -1.46 -10.96
CA GLY A 138 4.47 -2.16 -10.21
C GLY A 138 4.67 -3.61 -10.67
N PRO A 139 5.47 -4.40 -9.91
CA PRO A 139 5.83 -5.76 -10.31
C PRO A 139 4.70 -6.79 -10.18
N GLY A 140 3.63 -6.47 -9.42
CA GLY A 140 2.54 -7.41 -9.11
C GLY A 140 1.31 -7.30 -10.02
N THR A 141 1.09 -6.18 -10.72
CA THR A 141 -0.09 -5.98 -11.57
C THR A 141 0.31 -5.62 -13.00
N LYS A 142 0.88 -6.60 -13.71
CA LYS A 142 1.20 -6.53 -15.15
C LYS A 142 0.27 -7.47 -15.93
N LYS A 143 -0.96 -7.03 -16.17
CA LYS A 143 -1.99 -7.88 -16.79
C LYS A 143 -2.80 -7.16 -17.85
N VAL A 144 -3.30 -7.91 -18.81
CA VAL A 144 -4.29 -7.43 -19.79
C VAL A 144 -5.67 -7.56 -19.15
N HIS A 145 -6.34 -6.44 -18.93
CA HIS A 145 -7.71 -6.43 -18.47
C HIS A 145 -8.65 -6.75 -19.62
N VAL A 146 -9.57 -7.68 -19.38
CA VAL A 146 -10.73 -7.94 -20.24
C VAL A 146 -11.96 -7.93 -19.33
N ILE A 147 -12.70 -6.83 -19.35
CA ILE A 147 -13.90 -6.64 -18.52
C ILE A 147 -15.10 -6.52 -19.45
N LEU A 148 -16.11 -7.35 -19.19
CA LEU A 148 -17.36 -7.35 -19.92
C LEU A 148 -18.49 -6.87 -19.02
N ASN A 149 -19.38 -6.05 -19.57
CA ASN A 149 -20.59 -5.64 -18.89
C ASN A 149 -21.71 -6.63 -19.19
N TYR A 150 -22.28 -7.23 -18.14
CA TYR A 150 -23.45 -8.10 -18.21
C TYR A 150 -24.45 -7.69 -17.13
N LYS A 151 -25.71 -7.43 -17.53
CA LYS A 151 -26.79 -6.95 -16.63
C LYS A 151 -26.35 -5.76 -15.75
N ASP A 152 -25.69 -4.77 -16.36
CA ASP A 152 -25.17 -3.56 -15.72
C ASP A 152 -24.10 -3.79 -14.64
N LYS A 153 -23.51 -5.00 -14.58
CA LYS A 153 -22.36 -5.33 -13.75
C LYS A 153 -21.13 -5.56 -14.64
N ASN A 154 -20.02 -4.92 -14.26
CA ASN A 154 -18.73 -5.12 -14.91
C ASN A 154 -18.04 -6.34 -14.28
N VAL A 155 -17.82 -7.39 -15.06
CA VAL A 155 -17.22 -8.64 -14.61
C VAL A 155 -15.84 -8.78 -15.25
N LEU A 156 -14.81 -8.99 -14.42
CA LEU A 156 -13.44 -9.23 -14.84
C LEU A 156 -13.26 -10.70 -15.22
N ILE A 157 -12.38 -10.96 -16.20
CA ILE A 157 -11.93 -12.31 -16.53
C ILE A 157 -11.22 -12.98 -15.34
N ASN A 158 -11.51 -14.25 -15.09
CA ASN A 158 -10.91 -15.04 -13.99
C ASN A 158 -9.47 -15.49 -14.29
N LYS A 159 -9.06 -15.50 -15.57
CA LYS A 159 -7.71 -15.86 -16.01
C LYS A 159 -6.76 -14.66 -15.99
N GLU A 160 -5.52 -14.90 -15.59
CA GLU A 160 -4.46 -13.88 -15.62
C GLU A 160 -3.72 -13.90 -16.97
N ILE A 161 -3.91 -12.85 -17.78
CA ILE A 161 -3.22 -12.66 -19.05
C ILE A 161 -2.06 -11.68 -18.83
N ARG A 162 -0.81 -12.13 -19.00
CA ARG A 162 0.37 -11.28 -18.82
C ARG A 162 0.55 -10.30 -20.00
N CYS A 163 0.71 -9.01 -19.71
CA CYS A 163 1.01 -8.00 -20.73
C CYS A 163 2.51 -7.96 -21.05
N LYS A 164 2.85 -7.41 -22.22
CA LYS A 164 4.25 -7.09 -22.57
C LYS A 164 4.66 -5.83 -21.83
N ASP A 165 5.88 -5.81 -21.30
CA ASP A 165 6.44 -4.73 -20.48
C ASP A 165 7.70 -4.11 -21.09
N ASP A 166 7.88 -4.28 -22.39
CA ASP A 166 8.96 -3.63 -23.12
C ASP A 166 8.53 -2.25 -23.68
N VAL A 167 9.47 -1.58 -24.35
CA VAL A 167 9.36 -0.17 -24.77
C VAL A 167 8.83 -0.06 -26.22
N TYR A 168 8.59 -1.18 -26.90
CA TYR A 168 8.23 -1.24 -28.31
C TYR A 168 6.71 -1.18 -28.51
N THR A 169 6.30 -0.98 -29.76
CA THR A 169 4.87 -1.01 -30.13
C THR A 169 4.33 -2.44 -30.10
N HIS A 170 3.29 -2.70 -29.32
CA HIS A 170 2.56 -3.96 -29.31
C HIS A 170 1.12 -3.79 -29.79
N ALA A 171 0.59 -4.80 -30.48
CA ALA A 171 -0.81 -4.85 -30.87
C ALA A 171 -1.62 -5.75 -29.95
N TYR A 172 -2.74 -5.23 -29.43
CA TYR A 172 -3.67 -5.98 -28.62
C TYR A 172 -4.98 -6.17 -29.38
N THR A 173 -5.39 -7.42 -29.58
CA THR A 173 -6.62 -7.76 -30.32
C THR A 173 -7.51 -8.66 -29.47
N LEU A 174 -8.75 -8.22 -29.26
CA LEU A 174 -9.81 -8.98 -28.61
C LEU A 174 -10.84 -9.39 -29.67
N ILE A 175 -11.14 -10.67 -29.75
CA ILE A 175 -12.15 -11.24 -30.65
C ILE A 175 -13.21 -11.92 -29.79
N ILE A 176 -14.46 -11.51 -29.94
CA ILE A 176 -15.61 -12.15 -29.31
C ILE A 176 -16.51 -12.70 -30.42
N LYS A 177 -16.83 -13.99 -30.36
CA LYS A 177 -17.60 -14.69 -31.40
C LYS A 177 -19.04 -14.96 -30.97
N PRO A 178 -19.97 -15.13 -31.93
CA PRO A 178 -21.36 -15.50 -31.67
C PRO A 178 -21.58 -16.85 -30.98
N ASP A 179 -20.56 -17.71 -30.94
CA ASP A 179 -20.61 -19.02 -30.28
C ASP A 179 -20.28 -18.95 -28.77
N ASN A 180 -20.29 -17.75 -28.18
CA ASN A 180 -19.85 -17.46 -26.80
C ASN A 180 -18.37 -17.80 -26.54
N THR A 181 -17.54 -17.86 -27.57
CA THR A 181 -16.08 -17.97 -27.40
C THR A 181 -15.41 -16.62 -27.53
N TYR A 182 -14.25 -16.49 -26.89
CA TYR A 182 -13.39 -15.32 -27.02
C TYR A 182 -11.95 -15.74 -27.31
N GLU A 183 -11.20 -14.82 -27.91
CA GLU A 183 -9.79 -14.98 -28.20
C GLU A 183 -9.07 -13.66 -27.96
N VAL A 184 -7.96 -13.71 -27.22
CA VAL A 184 -7.06 -12.57 -27.01
C VAL A 184 -5.75 -12.85 -27.72
N GLN A 185 -5.38 -11.97 -28.64
CA GLN A 185 -4.13 -12.01 -29.37
C GLN A 185 -3.24 -10.82 -28.97
N ILE A 186 -1.94 -11.08 -28.84
CA ILE A 186 -0.90 -10.07 -28.64
C ILE A 186 0.08 -10.22 -29.81
N ASP A 187 0.34 -9.15 -30.55
CA ASP A 187 1.23 -9.13 -31.73
C ASP A 187 0.86 -10.15 -32.82
N GLY A 188 -0.44 -10.46 -32.94
CA GLY A 188 -0.98 -11.46 -33.86
C GLY A 188 -0.81 -12.92 -33.40
N GLU A 189 -0.18 -13.15 -32.24
CA GLU A 189 -0.09 -14.47 -31.62
C GLU A 189 -1.26 -14.69 -30.65
N LYS A 190 -1.89 -15.86 -30.74
CA LYS A 190 -3.00 -16.25 -29.86
C LYS A 190 -2.45 -16.60 -28.47
N VAL A 191 -2.68 -15.72 -27.49
CA VAL A 191 -2.21 -15.88 -26.11
C VAL A 191 -3.22 -16.64 -25.27
N GLU A 192 -4.51 -16.32 -25.42
CA GLU A 192 -5.58 -16.92 -24.62
C GLU A 192 -6.85 -17.14 -25.44
N SER A 193 -7.60 -18.20 -25.11
CA SER A 193 -8.95 -18.41 -25.62
C SER A 193 -9.76 -19.30 -24.70
N GLY A 194 -11.08 -19.08 -24.69
CA GLY A 194 -11.99 -19.92 -23.93
C GLY A 194 -13.44 -19.61 -24.22
N GLU A 195 -14.31 -20.07 -23.34
CA GLU A 195 -15.74 -19.79 -23.35
C GLU A 195 -16.04 -18.64 -22.39
N LEU A 196 -16.91 -17.72 -22.79
CA LEU A 196 -17.34 -16.59 -21.96
C LEU A 196 -18.00 -17.06 -20.65
N GLU A 197 -18.63 -18.24 -20.67
CA GLU A 197 -19.36 -18.81 -19.54
C GLU A 197 -18.45 -19.40 -18.45
N SER A 198 -17.29 -19.96 -18.82
CA SER A 198 -16.35 -20.55 -17.86
C SER A 198 -15.38 -19.53 -17.30
N ASP A 199 -14.99 -18.56 -18.12
CA ASP A 199 -13.88 -17.67 -17.83
C ASP A 199 -14.33 -16.35 -17.18
N TRP A 200 -15.64 -16.06 -17.17
CA TRP A 200 -16.26 -14.98 -16.40
C TRP A 200 -17.41 -15.50 -15.54
N ASP A 201 -17.55 -14.92 -14.33
CA ASP A 201 -18.68 -15.17 -13.43
C ASP A 201 -19.96 -14.40 -13.87
N LEU A 202 -20.39 -14.60 -15.12
CA LEU A 202 -21.57 -13.93 -15.69
C LEU A 202 -22.88 -14.56 -15.20
N LEU A 203 -22.86 -15.87 -14.96
CA LEU A 203 -24.00 -16.66 -14.52
C LEU A 203 -23.74 -17.26 -13.13
N PRO A 204 -24.79 -17.55 -12.34
CA PRO A 204 -24.67 -18.33 -11.12
C PRO A 204 -23.97 -19.67 -11.40
N PRO A 205 -23.23 -20.25 -10.43
CA PRO A 205 -22.49 -21.49 -10.65
C PRO A 205 -23.45 -22.62 -11.05
N LYS A 206 -23.03 -23.46 -12.00
CA LYS A 206 -23.82 -24.60 -12.51
C LYS A 206 -24.23 -25.57 -11.40
N LYS A 207 -23.37 -25.71 -10.39
CA LYS A 207 -23.56 -26.61 -9.24
C LYS A 207 -23.36 -25.86 -7.94
N ILE A 208 -24.22 -26.15 -6.97
CA ILE A 208 -24.09 -25.69 -5.59
C ILE A 208 -23.94 -26.90 -4.68
N LYS A 209 -23.25 -26.74 -3.55
CA LYS A 209 -23.24 -27.76 -2.52
C LYS A 209 -24.65 -27.87 -1.95
N ASP A 210 -25.16 -29.09 -1.84
CA ASP A 210 -26.51 -29.35 -1.35
C ASP A 210 -26.71 -28.75 0.06
N PRO A 211 -27.57 -27.75 0.26
CA PRO A 211 -27.77 -27.19 1.60
C PRO A 211 -28.40 -28.18 2.60
N GLU A 212 -29.01 -29.27 2.12
CA GLU A 212 -29.68 -30.27 2.97
C GLU A 212 -28.79 -31.47 3.33
N ALA A 213 -27.74 -31.75 2.55
CA ALA A 213 -26.88 -32.89 2.84
C ALA A 213 -25.96 -32.60 4.03
N LYS A 214 -26.14 -33.37 5.11
CA LYS A 214 -25.27 -33.36 6.28
C LYS A 214 -24.35 -34.56 6.25
N LYS A 215 -23.16 -34.41 6.84
CA LYS A 215 -22.24 -35.52 7.06
C LYS A 215 -22.94 -36.63 7.86
N PRO A 216 -23.01 -37.87 7.37
CA PRO A 216 -23.58 -38.98 8.14
C PRO A 216 -22.81 -39.18 9.46
N GLU A 217 -23.52 -39.47 10.55
CA GLU A 217 -22.91 -39.72 11.86
C GLU A 217 -21.99 -40.96 11.87
N ASP A 218 -22.21 -41.91 10.94
CA ASP A 218 -21.42 -43.14 10.75
C ASP A 218 -20.21 -42.96 9.80
N TRP A 219 -19.78 -41.71 9.57
CA TRP A 219 -18.66 -41.38 8.70
C TRP A 219 -17.47 -40.86 9.51
N ASP A 220 -16.51 -41.75 9.79
CA ASP A 220 -15.28 -41.39 10.50
C ASP A 220 -14.23 -40.89 9.50
N ASP A 221 -13.80 -39.63 9.68
CA ASP A 221 -12.76 -39.01 8.83
C ASP A 221 -11.35 -39.28 9.37
N ARG A 222 -11.21 -39.94 10.52
CA ARG A 222 -9.92 -40.26 11.11
C ARG A 222 -9.36 -41.51 10.44
N ALA A 223 -8.31 -41.32 9.65
CA ALA A 223 -7.60 -42.41 8.97
C ALA A 223 -6.95 -43.39 9.96
N THR A 224 -6.57 -42.91 11.15
CA THR A 224 -5.97 -43.72 12.21
C THR A 224 -6.67 -43.49 13.54
N ILE A 225 -6.80 -44.56 14.34
CA ILE A 225 -7.32 -44.51 15.71
C ILE A 225 -6.26 -45.04 16.68
N PRO A 226 -6.24 -44.57 17.94
CA PRO A 226 -5.34 -45.12 18.94
C PRO A 226 -5.72 -46.58 19.26
N ASP A 227 -4.72 -47.45 19.34
CA ASP A 227 -4.87 -48.86 19.66
C ASP A 227 -5.48 -49.02 21.07
N PRO A 228 -6.69 -49.58 21.21
CA PRO A 228 -7.35 -49.74 22.50
C PRO A 228 -6.69 -50.81 23.39
N ASP A 229 -5.82 -51.67 22.85
CA ASP A 229 -5.15 -52.74 23.58
C ASP A 229 -3.70 -52.38 23.99
N ASP A 230 -3.15 -51.25 23.54
CA ASP A 230 -1.82 -50.78 23.93
C ASP A 230 -1.91 -50.07 25.29
N THR A 231 -1.19 -50.57 26.29
CA THR A 231 -1.22 -50.05 27.66
C THR A 231 0.13 -49.48 28.05
N LYS A 232 0.11 -48.37 28.79
CA LYS A 232 1.30 -47.66 29.23
C LYS A 232 2.21 -48.56 30.07
N PRO A 233 3.47 -48.81 29.66
CA PRO A 233 4.43 -49.54 30.48
C PRO A 233 4.71 -48.80 31.79
N GLU A 234 4.81 -49.53 32.90
CA GLU A 234 5.03 -48.94 34.24
C GLU A 234 6.35 -48.15 34.37
N ASP A 235 7.35 -48.43 33.52
CA ASP A 235 8.70 -47.84 33.55
C ASP A 235 8.85 -46.61 32.61
N TRP A 236 7.73 -46.01 32.18
CA TRP A 236 7.71 -44.88 31.23
C TRP A 236 7.62 -43.50 31.91
N ASP A 237 7.00 -43.41 33.09
CA ASP A 237 6.89 -42.16 33.85
C ASP A 237 8.14 -41.93 34.70
N LYS A 238 9.21 -41.47 34.05
CA LYS A 238 10.40 -40.97 34.72
C LYS A 238 10.36 -39.43 34.73
N PRO A 239 10.84 -38.77 35.79
CA PRO A 239 10.90 -37.31 35.83
C PRO A 239 11.84 -36.78 34.75
N GLU A 240 11.48 -35.66 34.13
CA GLU A 240 12.24 -35.01 33.03
C GLU A 240 13.62 -34.53 33.48
N HIS A 241 13.73 -34.08 34.73
CA HIS A 241 15.00 -33.69 35.33
C HIS A 241 15.26 -34.46 36.63
N ILE A 242 16.51 -34.88 36.82
CA ILE A 242 17.01 -35.50 38.04
C ILE A 242 18.15 -34.65 38.62
N PRO A 243 18.33 -34.59 39.95
CA PRO A 243 19.47 -33.90 40.53
C PRO A 243 20.78 -34.54 40.08
N ASP A 244 21.76 -33.73 39.68
CA ASP A 244 23.06 -34.20 39.20
C ASP A 244 23.77 -35.03 40.28
N PRO A 245 23.99 -36.34 40.08
CA PRO A 245 24.65 -37.19 41.07
C PRO A 245 26.15 -36.90 41.22
N GLU A 246 26.78 -36.15 40.29
CA GLU A 246 28.20 -35.78 40.35
C GLU A 246 28.44 -34.37 40.90
N ALA A 247 27.40 -33.56 41.07
CA ALA A 247 27.53 -32.23 41.64
C ALA A 247 27.87 -32.31 43.13
N THR A 248 28.92 -31.61 43.53
CA THR A 248 29.34 -31.47 44.93
C THR A 248 29.22 -30.03 45.37
N LYS A 249 28.86 -29.83 46.65
CA LYS A 249 28.71 -28.51 47.23
C LYS A 249 30.03 -27.72 47.12
N PRO A 250 30.03 -26.51 46.53
CA PRO A 250 31.22 -25.67 46.49
C PRO A 250 31.72 -25.32 47.90
N ASP A 251 33.04 -25.32 48.09
CA ASP A 251 33.67 -25.06 49.41
C ASP A 251 33.39 -23.66 49.96
N ASP A 252 33.09 -22.69 49.08
CA ASP A 252 32.79 -21.29 49.44
C ASP A 252 31.28 -21.03 49.69
N TRP A 253 30.44 -22.07 49.76
CA TRP A 253 29.00 -21.94 49.97
C TRP A 253 28.62 -21.85 51.45
N ASP A 254 28.03 -20.72 51.86
CA ASP A 254 27.62 -20.44 53.23
C ASP A 254 26.11 -20.67 53.41
N ASP A 255 25.72 -21.78 54.07
CA ASP A 255 24.31 -22.13 54.25
C ASP A 255 23.52 -21.13 55.13
N GLU A 256 24.19 -20.33 55.97
CA GLU A 256 23.51 -19.33 56.83
C GLU A 256 23.18 -18.05 56.05
N MET A 257 23.95 -17.73 55.00
CA MET A 257 23.78 -16.54 54.17
C MET A 257 23.06 -16.84 52.83
N ASP A 258 23.36 -17.99 52.21
CA ASP A 258 22.91 -18.36 50.85
C ASP A 258 21.82 -19.44 50.82
N GLY A 259 21.51 -20.08 51.97
CA GLY A 259 20.53 -21.15 52.11
C GLY A 259 21.11 -22.56 51.88
N GLU A 260 20.32 -23.62 52.15
CA GLU A 260 20.77 -25.01 51.93
C GLU A 260 21.08 -25.24 50.45
N TRP A 261 22.29 -25.71 50.16
CA TRP A 261 22.72 -26.00 48.80
C TRP A 261 21.95 -27.18 48.19
N GLU A 262 21.31 -26.95 47.04
CA GLU A 262 20.67 -27.98 46.22
C GLU A 262 21.49 -28.22 44.93
N PRO A 263 21.76 -29.49 44.55
CA PRO A 263 22.49 -29.79 43.33
C PRO A 263 21.69 -29.38 42.07
N PRO A 264 22.37 -28.94 40.99
CA PRO A 264 21.72 -28.60 39.74
C PRO A 264 20.97 -29.80 39.15
N MET A 265 19.78 -29.54 38.60
CA MET A 265 18.99 -30.55 37.91
C MET A 265 19.55 -30.77 36.49
N ILE A 266 19.79 -32.02 36.12
CA ILE A 266 20.18 -32.44 34.77
C ILE A 266 19.04 -33.20 34.10
N ASP A 267 19.01 -33.17 32.77
CA ASP A 267 18.03 -33.92 31.98
C ASP A 267 18.21 -35.43 32.22
N ASN A 268 17.13 -36.10 32.60
CA ASN A 268 17.15 -37.52 32.85
C ASN A 268 17.29 -38.28 31.52
N PRO A 269 18.39 -39.02 31.28
CA PRO A 269 18.59 -39.75 30.02
C PRO A 269 17.53 -40.82 29.76
N ASP A 270 16.84 -41.26 30.81
CA ASP A 270 15.79 -42.28 30.72
C ASP A 270 14.38 -41.69 30.49
N TYR A 271 14.21 -40.36 30.45
CA TYR A 271 12.93 -39.73 30.15
C TYR A 271 12.59 -39.89 28.66
N LYS A 272 11.47 -40.58 28.37
CA LYS A 272 11.03 -40.91 27.01
C LYS A 272 9.86 -40.04 26.50
N GLY A 273 9.52 -38.96 27.23
CA GLY A 273 8.38 -38.09 26.93
C GLY A 273 7.02 -38.67 27.34
N GLU A 274 5.96 -37.90 27.13
CA GLU A 274 4.58 -38.34 27.41
C GLU A 274 4.20 -39.53 26.52
N TRP A 275 3.80 -40.64 27.15
CA TRP A 275 3.40 -41.85 26.44
C TRP A 275 2.13 -41.64 25.62
N GLN A 276 2.15 -42.03 24.34
CA GLN A 276 0.97 -42.11 23.49
C GLN A 276 0.80 -43.53 22.93
N PRO A 277 -0.43 -44.08 22.93
CA PRO A 277 -0.71 -45.40 22.34
C PRO A 277 -0.44 -45.41 20.83
N LYS A 278 -0.04 -46.57 20.30
CA LYS A 278 0.19 -46.73 18.85
C LYS A 278 -1.08 -46.42 18.06
N GLN A 279 -0.92 -45.77 16.91
CA GLN A 279 -2.01 -45.47 15.98
C GLN A 279 -2.17 -46.63 15.01
N ILE A 280 -3.36 -47.24 14.95
CA ILE A 280 -3.72 -48.27 13.97
C ILE A 280 -4.64 -47.68 12.90
N ASP A 281 -4.59 -48.22 11.68
CA ASP A 281 -5.49 -47.80 10.61
C ASP A 281 -6.93 -48.09 11.00
N ASN A 282 -7.79 -47.08 10.88
CA ASN A 282 -9.18 -47.17 11.28
C ASN A 282 -9.96 -48.02 10.25
N PRO A 283 -10.46 -49.21 10.62
CA PRO A 283 -11.21 -50.05 9.69
C PRO A 283 -12.57 -49.44 9.28
N ALA A 284 -13.04 -48.39 9.97
CA ALA A 284 -14.26 -47.65 9.65
C ALA A 284 -14.03 -46.41 8.76
N TYR A 285 -12.78 -46.12 8.37
CA TYR A 285 -12.45 -44.97 7.53
C TYR A 285 -12.94 -45.18 6.09
N LYS A 286 -13.87 -44.33 5.65
CA LYS A 286 -14.46 -44.37 4.30
C LYS A 286 -13.89 -43.29 3.35
N GLY A 287 -12.85 -42.56 3.78
CA GLY A 287 -12.29 -41.39 3.08
C GLY A 287 -12.84 -40.07 3.63
N PRO A 288 -12.29 -38.90 3.23
CA PRO A 288 -12.85 -37.61 3.62
C PRO A 288 -14.24 -37.42 2.99
N TRP A 289 -15.25 -37.06 3.79
CA TRP A 289 -16.60 -36.83 3.27
C TRP A 289 -16.63 -35.65 2.29
N ILE A 290 -17.03 -35.92 1.04
CA ILE A 290 -17.21 -34.90 -0.01
C ILE A 290 -18.68 -34.51 -0.04
N HIS A 291 -18.95 -33.21 0.11
CA HIS A 291 -20.30 -32.66 0.05
C HIS A 291 -20.92 -32.92 -1.34
N PRO A 292 -22.11 -33.52 -1.45
CA PRO A 292 -22.75 -33.69 -2.75
C PRO A 292 -23.08 -32.33 -3.37
N GLU A 293 -22.80 -32.21 -4.67
CA GLU A 293 -23.12 -31.04 -5.49
C GLU A 293 -24.43 -31.31 -6.23
N ILE A 294 -25.40 -30.40 -6.10
CA ILE A 294 -26.66 -30.42 -6.84
C ILE A 294 -26.66 -29.34 -7.91
N ASP A 295 -27.43 -29.56 -8.98
CA ASP A 295 -27.62 -28.55 -10.01
C ASP A 295 -28.29 -27.32 -9.42
N ASN A 296 -27.75 -26.14 -9.73
CA ASN A 296 -28.24 -24.90 -9.17
C ASN A 296 -29.58 -24.51 -9.80
N PRO A 297 -30.67 -24.37 -9.02
CA PRO A 297 -31.97 -23.97 -9.55
C PRO A 297 -31.99 -22.54 -10.12
N GLU A 298 -31.03 -21.68 -9.74
CA GLU A 298 -30.90 -20.31 -10.26
C GLU A 298 -30.06 -20.23 -11.54
N TYR A 299 -29.41 -21.32 -11.95
CA TYR A 299 -28.65 -21.37 -13.19
C TYR A 299 -29.58 -21.56 -14.39
N THR A 300 -29.58 -20.56 -15.29
CA THR A 300 -30.23 -20.64 -16.59
C THR A 300 -29.17 -20.43 -17.68
N PRO A 301 -28.96 -21.39 -18.60
CA PRO A 301 -28.02 -21.21 -19.69
C PRO A 301 -28.47 -20.07 -20.60
N ASP A 302 -27.59 -19.11 -20.84
CA ASP A 302 -27.83 -17.96 -21.71
C ASP A 302 -26.96 -18.11 -22.96
N SER A 303 -27.60 -18.27 -24.12
CA SER A 303 -26.91 -18.38 -25.42
C SER A 303 -26.54 -17.02 -26.02
N GLU A 304 -26.94 -15.90 -25.39
CA GLU A 304 -26.71 -14.55 -25.90
C GLU A 304 -25.69 -13.75 -25.06
N LEU A 305 -24.80 -14.40 -24.30
CA LEU A 305 -23.80 -13.70 -23.47
C LEU A 305 -22.87 -12.77 -24.27
N TYR A 306 -22.55 -13.13 -25.51
CA TYR A 306 -21.75 -12.31 -26.43
C TYR A 306 -22.50 -11.06 -26.95
N LYS A 307 -23.83 -11.01 -26.83
CA LYS A 307 -24.68 -10.04 -27.51
C LYS A 307 -24.62 -8.68 -26.81
N GLN A 308 -24.00 -7.71 -27.46
CA GLN A 308 -24.00 -6.31 -27.09
C GLN A 308 -25.04 -5.58 -27.94
N LYS A 309 -26.03 -4.98 -27.26
CA LYS A 309 -27.21 -4.38 -27.92
C LYS A 309 -26.83 -3.21 -28.84
N GLU A 310 -26.01 -2.30 -28.34
CA GLU A 310 -25.57 -1.10 -29.07
C GLU A 310 -24.17 -0.69 -28.62
N ILE A 311 -23.26 -0.56 -29.59
CA ILE A 311 -21.91 -0.02 -29.42
C ILE A 311 -21.79 1.22 -30.29
N CYS A 312 -21.40 2.36 -29.69
CA CYS A 312 -21.46 3.66 -30.37
C CYS A 312 -20.26 4.57 -30.12
N ALA A 313 -19.45 4.30 -29.09
CA ALA A 313 -18.31 5.12 -28.75
C ALA A 313 -17.13 4.28 -28.27
N VAL A 314 -15.93 4.79 -28.50
CA VAL A 314 -14.69 4.31 -27.88
C VAL A 314 -14.07 5.47 -27.12
N GLY A 315 -13.42 5.19 -25.99
CA GLY A 315 -12.71 6.21 -25.25
C GLY A 315 -11.54 5.67 -24.44
N PHE A 316 -10.56 6.54 -24.26
CA PHE A 316 -9.42 6.41 -23.39
C PHE A 316 -9.78 7.07 -22.07
N ASP A 317 -9.82 6.29 -20.98
CA ASP A 317 -10.03 6.78 -19.62
C ASP A 317 -9.01 6.12 -18.70
N LEU A 318 -7.84 6.76 -18.63
CA LEU A 318 -6.61 6.19 -18.11
C LEU A 318 -5.91 7.11 -17.12
N TRP A 319 -5.38 6.52 -16.06
CA TRP A 319 -4.48 7.18 -15.12
C TRP A 319 -3.05 6.77 -15.45
N GLN A 320 -2.14 7.72 -15.61
CA GLN A 320 -0.73 7.43 -15.81
C GLN A 320 0.11 8.27 -14.85
N VAL A 321 1.01 7.61 -14.12
CA VAL A 321 1.99 8.28 -13.25
C VAL A 321 3.09 8.90 -14.10
N LYS A 322 3.62 8.14 -15.07
CA LYS A 322 4.58 8.63 -16.08
C LYS A 322 3.89 8.63 -17.44
N SER A 323 3.79 9.82 -18.03
CA SER A 323 3.27 10.03 -19.38
C SER A 323 4.29 9.60 -20.45
N GLY A 324 3.83 9.41 -21.68
CA GLY A 324 4.66 8.94 -22.80
C GLY A 324 4.07 7.73 -23.54
N THR A 325 2.96 7.17 -23.06
CA THR A 325 2.28 6.07 -23.76
C THR A 325 1.64 6.58 -25.04
N ILE A 326 1.93 5.94 -26.16
CA ILE A 326 1.40 6.24 -27.49
C ILE A 326 0.35 5.19 -27.87
N PHE A 327 -0.83 5.66 -28.28
CA PHE A 327 -1.89 4.81 -28.84
C PHE A 327 -2.05 5.09 -30.33
N ASP A 328 -2.18 4.02 -31.12
CA ASP A 328 -2.33 4.10 -32.56
C ASP A 328 -3.22 2.93 -33.08
N SER A 329 -3.61 2.99 -34.36
CA SER A 329 -4.26 1.92 -35.12
C SER A 329 -5.47 1.31 -34.43
N VAL A 330 -6.37 2.17 -33.95
CA VAL A 330 -7.62 1.75 -33.28
C VAL A 330 -8.60 1.26 -34.34
N LEU A 331 -8.89 -0.04 -34.31
CA LEU A 331 -9.74 -0.75 -35.25
C LEU A 331 -10.87 -1.49 -34.52
N ILE A 332 -12.10 -1.28 -34.98
CA ILE A 332 -13.28 -2.04 -34.58
C ILE A 332 -13.96 -2.56 -35.85
N THR A 333 -14.04 -3.88 -35.99
CA THR A 333 -14.55 -4.55 -37.20
C THR A 333 -15.28 -5.85 -36.87
N ASP A 334 -16.03 -6.38 -37.83
CA ASP A 334 -16.65 -7.72 -37.77
C ASP A 334 -15.83 -8.81 -38.46
N ASP A 335 -14.70 -8.46 -39.12
CA ASP A 335 -13.86 -9.42 -39.84
C ASP A 335 -12.50 -9.66 -39.16
N VAL A 336 -12.26 -10.92 -38.78
CA VAL A 336 -10.99 -11.39 -38.20
C VAL A 336 -9.86 -11.40 -39.22
N GLN A 337 -10.14 -11.62 -40.51
CA GLN A 337 -9.07 -11.64 -41.53
C GLN A 337 -8.56 -10.23 -41.81
N TYR A 338 -9.47 -9.26 -41.97
CA TYR A 338 -9.10 -7.85 -42.10
C TYR A 338 -8.24 -7.34 -40.93
N ALA A 339 -8.57 -7.74 -39.70
CA ALA A 339 -7.77 -7.40 -38.51
C ALA A 339 -6.35 -8.01 -38.55
N LYS A 340 -6.21 -9.22 -39.08
CA LYS A 340 -4.89 -9.86 -39.27
C LYS A 340 -4.08 -9.21 -40.39
N ASP A 341 -4.71 -8.85 -41.49
CA ASP A 341 -4.05 -8.19 -42.61
C ASP A 341 -3.46 -6.83 -42.20
N THR A 342 -4.17 -6.09 -41.35
CA THR A 342 -3.67 -4.82 -40.77
C THR A 342 -2.46 -4.99 -39.86
N LEU A 343 -2.22 -6.18 -39.30
CA LEU A 343 -1.05 -6.47 -38.45
C LEU A 343 0.20 -6.90 -39.22
N SER A 344 0.09 -7.21 -40.52
CA SER A 344 1.20 -7.77 -41.31
C SER A 344 2.47 -6.90 -41.35
N GLY A 345 2.34 -5.58 -41.22
CA GLY A 345 3.47 -4.63 -41.15
C GLY A 345 4.04 -4.37 -39.74
N LEU A 346 3.42 -4.89 -38.67
CA LEU A 346 3.81 -4.59 -37.29
C LEU A 346 5.23 -5.08 -36.96
N LYS A 347 5.61 -6.26 -37.46
CA LYS A 347 6.94 -6.84 -37.21
C LYS A 347 8.05 -5.99 -37.83
N GLU A 348 7.83 -5.48 -39.04
CA GLU A 348 8.77 -4.58 -39.70
C GLU A 348 8.91 -3.25 -38.94
N ARG A 349 7.79 -2.72 -38.42
CA ARG A 349 7.78 -1.54 -37.53
C ARG A 349 8.58 -1.79 -36.25
N GLN A 350 8.35 -2.90 -35.56
CA GLN A 350 9.08 -3.27 -34.34
C GLN A 350 10.60 -3.42 -34.58
N GLU A 351 11.00 -4.05 -35.69
CA GLU A 351 12.41 -4.18 -36.06
C GLU A 351 13.05 -2.83 -36.39
N GLY A 352 12.33 -1.94 -37.07
CA GLY A 352 12.77 -0.57 -37.36
C GLY A 352 12.91 0.28 -36.10
N GLU A 353 11.93 0.23 -35.19
CA GLU A 353 11.97 0.89 -33.88
C GLU A 353 13.17 0.42 -33.05
N LYS A 354 13.47 -0.88 -33.09
CA LYS A 354 14.62 -1.46 -32.39
C LYS A 354 15.95 -0.91 -32.93
N LYS A 355 16.12 -0.84 -34.25
CA LYS A 355 17.32 -0.25 -34.87
C LYS A 355 17.45 1.23 -34.56
N ALA A 356 16.37 2.00 -34.71
CA ALA A 356 16.37 3.42 -34.40
C ALA A 356 16.74 3.69 -32.93
N LYS A 357 16.25 2.86 -32.01
CA LYS A 357 16.63 2.94 -30.59
C LYS A 357 18.09 2.60 -30.35
N GLU A 358 18.61 1.54 -30.98
CA GLU A 358 20.03 1.18 -30.89
C GLU A 358 20.94 2.30 -31.44
N ASP A 359 20.53 2.97 -32.52
CA ASP A 359 21.24 4.12 -33.11
C ASP A 359 21.17 5.37 -32.22
N ILE A 360 20.02 5.65 -31.59
CA ILE A 360 19.86 6.76 -30.63
C ILE A 360 20.69 6.50 -29.37
N ASP A 361 20.60 5.31 -28.79
CA ASP A 361 21.40 4.94 -27.61
C ASP A 361 22.91 5.03 -27.92
N LYS A 362 23.31 4.74 -29.17
CA LYS A 362 24.69 4.93 -29.64
C LYS A 362 25.05 6.41 -29.83
N ALA A 363 24.18 7.20 -30.45
CA ALA A 363 24.40 8.63 -30.66
C ALA A 363 24.41 9.42 -29.34
N GLU A 364 23.57 9.07 -28.36
CA GLU A 364 23.60 9.66 -27.02
C GLU A 364 24.91 9.32 -26.29
N ARG A 365 25.43 8.09 -26.45
CA ARG A 365 26.77 7.72 -25.93
C ARG A 365 27.88 8.51 -26.61
N GLU A 366 27.84 8.68 -27.92
CA GLU A 366 28.83 9.46 -28.69
C GLU A 366 28.75 10.96 -28.37
N ALA A 367 27.54 11.51 -28.21
CA ALA A 367 27.31 12.91 -27.86
C ALA A 367 27.73 13.19 -26.41
N ALA A 368 27.41 12.31 -25.45
CA ALA A 368 27.91 12.42 -24.08
C ALA A 368 29.44 12.39 -24.05
N ALA A 369 30.08 11.51 -24.84
CA ALA A 369 31.54 11.46 -24.98
C ALA A 369 32.13 12.71 -25.66
N ALA A 370 31.41 13.35 -26.59
CA ALA A 370 31.84 14.59 -27.24
C ALA A 370 31.60 15.85 -26.39
N GLN A 371 30.58 15.82 -25.52
CA GLN A 371 30.26 16.90 -24.60
C GLN A 371 31.22 16.90 -23.40
N GLU A 372 31.61 15.72 -22.88
CA GLU A 372 32.74 15.60 -21.96
C GLU A 372 34.02 16.23 -22.53
N LYS A 373 34.32 16.00 -23.82
CA LYS A 373 35.49 16.62 -24.49
C LYS A 373 35.38 18.14 -24.72
N LYS A 374 34.18 18.71 -24.68
CA LYS A 374 33.96 20.17 -24.83
C LYS A 374 33.95 20.87 -23.48
N ASP A 375 33.37 20.25 -22.47
CA ASP A 375 33.41 20.75 -21.10
C ASP A 375 34.88 20.73 -20.58
N ASP A 376 35.72 19.80 -21.05
CA ASP A 376 37.18 19.83 -20.82
C ASP A 376 37.92 21.00 -21.51
N ASN A 377 37.34 21.67 -22.52
CA ASN A 377 37.98 22.76 -23.27
C ASN A 377 37.45 24.17 -22.91
N GLU A 378 36.35 24.29 -22.15
CA GLU A 378 35.79 25.59 -21.73
C GLU A 378 36.30 26.07 -20.34
N ASP A 379 37.11 25.27 -19.65
CA ASP A 379 37.76 25.62 -18.37
C ASP A 379 39.21 26.17 -18.53
N GLU A 380 39.67 26.41 -19.76
CA GLU A 380 40.97 27.03 -20.07
C GLU A 380 40.79 28.36 -20.84
N ASP A 381 40.25 29.39 -20.19
CA ASP A 381 40.37 30.78 -20.67
C ASP A 381 40.34 31.75 -19.46
N ASP A 382 41.45 31.84 -18.73
CA ASP A 382 41.91 33.06 -18.05
C ASP A 382 43.37 32.89 -17.56
N ASP A 383 44.22 33.87 -17.91
CA ASP A 383 45.57 34.21 -17.42
C ASP A 383 46.85 33.63 -18.11
N ASP A 384 47.25 34.33 -19.18
CA ASP A 384 48.57 34.90 -19.56
C ASP A 384 49.94 34.18 -19.29
N ASP A 385 50.67 33.98 -20.41
CA ASP A 385 52.11 34.18 -20.72
C ASP A 385 53.24 33.61 -19.81
N GLU A 386 53.99 32.62 -20.31
CA GLU A 386 55.43 32.70 -20.73
C GLU A 386 56.07 31.30 -20.96
N ASP A 387 56.57 31.10 -22.20
CA ASP A 387 57.69 30.25 -22.67
C ASP A 387 57.95 28.83 -22.08
N ALA A 388 57.78 27.78 -22.91
CA ALA A 388 58.88 27.08 -23.61
C ALA A 388 58.52 25.62 -23.99
N ASP A 389 58.72 25.32 -25.28
CA ASP A 389 58.81 24.03 -25.98
C ASP A 389 58.83 22.75 -25.13
N ASP A 390 57.84 21.86 -25.33
CA ASP A 390 58.08 20.43 -25.55
C ASP A 390 56.84 19.74 -26.18
N GLU A 391 57.11 18.89 -27.16
CA GLU A 391 56.18 18.30 -28.13
C GLU A 391 55.05 17.44 -27.52
N GLU A 392 53.81 17.62 -28.01
CA GLU A 392 52.66 16.77 -27.72
C GLU A 392 52.92 15.29 -28.08
N HIS A 393 53.00 14.43 -27.07
CA HIS A 393 52.86 12.99 -27.24
C HIS A 393 51.40 12.60 -27.07
N VAL A 394 50.72 12.31 -28.18
CA VAL A 394 49.38 11.70 -28.18
C VAL A 394 49.47 10.34 -27.47
N PRO A 395 48.77 10.09 -26.34
CA PRO A 395 48.87 8.81 -25.65
C PRO A 395 48.23 7.71 -26.50
N GLN A 396 48.99 6.65 -26.79
CA GLN A 396 48.50 5.44 -27.43
C GLN A 396 47.47 4.76 -26.53
N VAL A 397 46.27 4.50 -27.05
CA VAL A 397 45.24 3.72 -26.35
C VAL A 397 45.68 2.25 -26.31
N GLU A 398 45.96 1.73 -25.11
CA GLU A 398 46.33 0.32 -24.92
C GLU A 398 45.08 -0.55 -24.69
N LEU A 399 44.91 -1.57 -25.54
CA LEU A 399 43.79 -2.51 -25.48
C LEU A 399 44.18 -3.77 -24.68
N PHE A 400 43.36 -4.12 -23.70
CA PHE A 400 43.54 -5.29 -22.83
C PHE A 400 42.41 -6.31 -23.01
N LYS A 401 42.67 -7.59 -22.69
CA LYS A 401 41.66 -8.66 -22.72
C LYS A 401 41.17 -9.03 -21.33
N VAL A 402 39.86 -9.21 -21.19
CA VAL A 402 39.23 -9.64 -19.94
C VAL A 402 39.45 -11.14 -19.71
N THR A 403 40.07 -11.50 -18.58
CA THR A 403 40.23 -12.91 -18.14
C THR A 403 39.54 -13.17 -16.80
N LYS A 404 39.46 -14.44 -16.40
CA LYS A 404 38.91 -14.82 -15.08
C LYS A 404 39.98 -14.57 -14.01
N CYS A 405 39.55 -14.10 -12.83
CA CYS A 405 40.43 -14.00 -11.67
C CYS A 405 41.12 -15.36 -11.37
N PRO A 406 42.46 -15.39 -11.14
CA PRO A 406 43.22 -16.63 -10.98
C PRO A 406 42.92 -17.45 -9.71
N SER A 407 42.38 -16.81 -8.67
CA SER A 407 42.09 -17.48 -7.38
C SER A 407 40.91 -16.84 -6.65
N ASP A 408 40.26 -17.63 -5.80
CA ASP A 408 39.09 -17.17 -5.05
C ASP A 408 39.46 -16.15 -3.96
N GLU A 409 40.66 -16.21 -3.38
CA GLU A 409 41.16 -15.20 -2.44
C GLU A 409 41.28 -13.81 -3.09
N LEU A 410 41.79 -13.75 -4.32
CA LEU A 410 41.84 -12.51 -5.11
C LEU A 410 40.46 -12.02 -5.55
N SER A 411 39.46 -12.92 -5.60
CA SER A 411 38.07 -12.54 -5.86
C SER A 411 37.43 -11.80 -4.68
N LEU A 412 37.93 -11.98 -3.45
CA LEU A 412 37.43 -11.31 -2.25
C LEU A 412 38.05 -9.93 -2.03
N THR A 413 39.18 -9.62 -2.68
CA THR A 413 39.89 -8.35 -2.47
C THR A 413 39.32 -7.18 -3.26
N ASN A 414 38.29 -7.38 -4.09
CA ASN A 414 37.69 -6.36 -4.97
C ASN A 414 38.72 -5.58 -5.84
N CYS A 415 39.82 -6.23 -6.24
CA CYS A 415 40.82 -5.63 -7.13
C CYS A 415 40.76 -6.25 -8.54
N ALA A 416 41.07 -5.47 -9.56
CA ALA A 416 41.41 -5.98 -10.88
C ALA A 416 42.83 -6.57 -10.84
N VAL A 417 43.00 -7.80 -11.31
CA VAL A 417 44.28 -8.51 -11.25
C VAL A 417 45.04 -8.30 -12.55
N VAL A 418 46.24 -7.74 -12.48
CA VAL A 418 47.08 -7.39 -13.65
C VAL A 418 48.46 -8.03 -13.56
N ASN A 419 49.19 -8.10 -14.68
CA ASN A 419 50.57 -8.58 -14.69
C ASN A 419 51.53 -7.51 -14.11
N ASP A 420 52.60 -7.95 -13.44
CA ASP A 420 53.65 -7.06 -12.91
C ASP A 420 54.35 -6.20 -13.97
N SER A 421 54.39 -6.67 -15.22
CA SER A 421 55.10 -6.01 -16.33
C SER A 421 54.29 -4.93 -17.04
N ASP A 422 52.96 -4.92 -16.87
CA ASP A 422 52.07 -4.08 -17.69
C ASP A 422 51.94 -2.65 -17.14
N PHE A 423 52.03 -2.47 -15.81
CA PHE A 423 51.92 -1.14 -15.18
C PHE A 423 53.05 -0.88 -14.18
N PRO A 424 53.62 0.35 -14.14
CA PRO A 424 54.63 0.72 -13.14
C PRO A 424 54.08 0.67 -11.70
N GLN A 425 54.96 0.63 -10.68
CA GLN A 425 54.54 0.56 -9.26
C GLN A 425 53.80 1.82 -8.77
N SER A 426 53.82 2.91 -9.55
CA SER A 426 53.20 4.19 -9.23
C SER A 426 51.71 4.28 -9.59
N VAL A 427 51.15 3.29 -10.29
CA VAL A 427 49.72 3.23 -10.64
C VAL A 427 49.03 2.31 -9.63
N GLU A 428 48.03 2.85 -8.92
CA GLU A 428 47.23 2.12 -7.91
C GLU A 428 45.78 1.86 -8.39
N HIS A 429 45.30 2.65 -9.37
CA HIS A 429 43.93 2.61 -9.86
C HIS A 429 43.91 2.65 -11.40
N LEU A 430 42.94 1.94 -11.99
CA LEU A 430 42.71 1.89 -13.43
C LEU A 430 41.29 2.36 -13.73
N GLU A 431 41.16 3.15 -14.77
CA GLU A 431 39.90 3.41 -15.46
C GLU A 431 39.76 2.38 -16.57
N VAL A 432 38.66 1.64 -16.55
CA VAL A 432 38.31 0.62 -17.54
C VAL A 432 37.10 1.13 -18.29
N VAL A 433 37.24 1.32 -19.60
CA VAL A 433 36.12 1.67 -20.48
C VAL A 433 35.60 0.39 -21.12
N ALA A 434 34.37 0.02 -20.75
CA ALA A 434 33.68 -1.10 -21.38
C ALA A 434 33.11 -0.65 -22.75
N GLY A 435 32.85 -1.59 -23.66
CA GLY A 435 32.34 -1.30 -25.01
C GLY A 435 31.00 -0.56 -25.09
N SER A 436 30.34 -0.29 -23.95
CA SER A 436 29.17 0.58 -23.80
C SER A 436 29.50 2.07 -23.59
N GLY A 437 30.79 2.46 -23.53
CA GLY A 437 31.23 3.81 -23.23
C GLY A 437 31.16 4.17 -21.73
N GLN A 438 30.78 3.23 -20.87
CA GLN A 438 30.75 3.43 -19.43
C GLN A 438 32.14 3.25 -18.84
N ARG A 439 32.56 4.25 -18.04
CA ARG A 439 33.83 4.29 -17.33
C ARG A 439 33.67 3.63 -15.96
N PHE A 440 34.48 2.60 -15.69
CA PHE A 440 34.50 1.89 -14.41
C PHE A 440 35.88 1.98 -13.79
N ILE A 441 35.94 2.36 -12.52
CA ILE A 441 37.22 2.50 -11.82
C ILE A 441 37.47 1.27 -10.97
N PHE A 442 38.65 0.67 -11.12
CA PHE A 442 39.08 -0.48 -10.37
C PHE A 442 40.42 -0.23 -9.69
N SER A 443 40.58 -0.72 -8.46
CA SER A 443 41.88 -0.78 -7.80
C SER A 443 42.66 -1.99 -8.29
N ILE A 444 43.98 -1.88 -8.47
CA ILE A 444 44.79 -2.97 -9.04
C ILE A 444 45.55 -3.77 -8.00
N LYS A 445 45.67 -5.07 -8.27
CA LYS A 445 46.56 -5.98 -7.56
C LYS A 445 47.34 -6.79 -8.58
N LYS A 446 48.66 -6.87 -8.41
CA LYS A 446 49.54 -7.51 -9.38
C LYS A 446 49.73 -8.99 -9.03
N ASP A 447 49.61 -9.88 -10.01
CA ASP A 447 49.84 -11.31 -9.84
C ASP A 447 50.53 -11.90 -11.09
N PRO A 448 51.62 -12.68 -10.95
CA PRO A 448 52.36 -13.26 -12.07
C PRO A 448 51.57 -14.29 -12.91
N ARG A 449 50.43 -14.79 -12.41
CA ARG A 449 49.61 -15.82 -13.08
C ARG A 449 48.76 -15.27 -14.23
N VAL A 450 48.57 -13.95 -14.30
CA VAL A 450 47.84 -13.29 -15.39
C VAL A 450 48.81 -13.03 -16.55
N GLN A 451 48.40 -13.29 -17.80
CA GLN A 451 49.27 -13.04 -18.95
C GLN A 451 49.39 -11.54 -19.24
N ARG A 452 50.43 -11.14 -19.97
CA ARG A 452 50.59 -9.74 -20.39
C ARG A 452 49.43 -9.33 -21.28
N HIS A 453 48.94 -8.10 -21.09
CA HIS A 453 47.78 -7.53 -21.78
C HIS A 453 46.45 -8.26 -21.47
N GLU A 454 46.38 -8.96 -20.34
CA GLU A 454 45.14 -9.50 -19.77
C GLU A 454 44.84 -8.89 -18.41
N VAL A 455 43.57 -8.65 -18.12
CA VAL A 455 43.09 -8.17 -16.81
C VAL A 455 42.07 -9.16 -16.24
N GLY A 456 42.38 -9.70 -15.07
CA GLY A 456 41.55 -10.66 -14.36
C GLY A 456 40.49 -9.97 -13.51
N PHE A 457 39.21 -10.24 -13.80
CA PHE A 457 38.09 -9.72 -13.01
C PHE A 457 37.36 -10.85 -12.27
N SER A 458 36.85 -10.53 -11.07
CA SER A 458 36.00 -11.41 -10.27
C SER A 458 34.58 -11.55 -10.85
N LEU A 459 33.79 -12.50 -10.35
CA LEU A 459 32.39 -12.65 -10.80
C LEU A 459 31.51 -11.42 -10.45
N PRO A 460 31.56 -10.84 -9.23
CA PRO A 460 30.79 -9.63 -8.91
C PRO A 460 31.20 -8.44 -9.78
N GLN A 461 32.50 -8.20 -9.97
CA GLN A 461 33.01 -7.10 -10.80
C GLN A 461 32.56 -7.22 -12.26
N ARG A 462 32.61 -8.44 -12.84
CA ARG A 462 32.12 -8.66 -14.21
C ARG A 462 30.62 -8.48 -14.37
N LYS A 463 29.83 -8.83 -13.35
CA LYS A 463 28.38 -8.59 -13.35
C LYS A 463 28.07 -7.10 -13.26
N TRP A 464 28.81 -6.37 -12.42
CA TRP A 464 28.65 -4.94 -12.25
C TRP A 464 29.07 -4.16 -13.51
N ALA A 465 30.27 -4.42 -14.05
CA ALA A 465 30.78 -3.74 -15.25
C ALA A 465 30.34 -4.38 -16.58
N VAL A 466 29.46 -5.39 -16.53
CA VAL A 466 28.93 -6.11 -17.70
C VAL A 466 30.04 -6.61 -18.65
N LEU A 467 31.12 -7.16 -18.08
CA LEU A 467 32.29 -7.63 -18.82
C LEU A 467 32.22 -9.12 -19.13
N SER A 468 32.40 -9.47 -20.41
CA SER A 468 32.50 -10.86 -20.87
C SER A 468 33.94 -11.34 -20.92
N ILE A 469 34.17 -12.64 -20.72
CA ILE A 469 35.51 -13.23 -20.86
C ILE A 469 35.97 -13.08 -22.32
N ASN A 470 37.23 -12.73 -22.52
CA ASN A 470 37.87 -12.45 -23.81
C ASN A 470 37.35 -11.20 -24.54
N GLN A 471 36.59 -10.34 -23.86
CA GLN A 471 36.25 -9.02 -24.39
C GLN A 471 37.48 -8.12 -24.36
N GLU A 472 37.65 -7.31 -25.40
CA GLU A 472 38.67 -6.26 -25.45
C GLU A 472 38.14 -5.00 -24.75
N ILE A 473 38.95 -4.44 -23.87
CA ILE A 473 38.64 -3.27 -23.03
C ILE A 473 39.78 -2.25 -23.12
N GLU A 474 39.42 -0.97 -23.05
CA GLU A 474 40.40 0.11 -22.95
C GLU A 474 40.70 0.34 -21.47
N VAL A 475 42.00 0.43 -21.13
CA VAL A 475 42.46 0.53 -19.76
C VAL A 475 43.42 1.70 -19.65
N ASN A 476 43.03 2.72 -18.89
CA ASN A 476 43.83 3.93 -18.67
C ASN A 476 44.26 4.02 -17.19
N PRO A 477 45.49 4.43 -16.89
CA PRO A 477 45.90 4.75 -15.53
C PRO A 477 45.07 5.90 -14.98
N TYR A 478 44.46 5.72 -13.81
CA TYR A 478 43.62 6.74 -13.19
C TYR A 478 44.30 7.32 -11.95
N LYS A 479 44.40 8.65 -11.88
CA LYS A 479 44.98 9.39 -10.76
C LYS A 479 44.06 10.55 -10.38
N GLU A 480 43.15 10.29 -9.46
CA GLU A 480 42.33 11.34 -8.83
C GLU A 480 42.24 11.08 -7.31
N GLU A 481 42.27 12.15 -6.52
CA GLU A 481 42.39 12.09 -5.05
C GLU A 481 41.12 12.57 -4.33
N ASP A 482 39.98 11.96 -4.64
CA ASP A 482 38.77 12.13 -3.84
C ASP A 482 38.75 11.11 -2.69
N TYR A 483 38.56 11.57 -1.46
CA TYR A 483 38.54 10.71 -0.27
C TYR A 483 37.12 10.55 0.29
N ILE A 484 36.79 9.32 0.69
CA ILE A 484 35.49 8.99 1.29
C ILE A 484 35.50 9.32 2.78
N THR A 485 34.50 10.08 3.23
CA THR A 485 34.27 10.36 4.65
C THR A 485 33.28 9.39 5.27
N ALA A 486 32.20 9.06 4.55
CA ALA A 486 31.27 8.02 4.93
C ALA A 486 30.80 7.20 3.72
N ILE A 487 30.58 5.90 3.91
CA ILE A 487 30.07 4.97 2.90
C ILE A 487 28.89 4.16 3.45
N VAL A 488 27.82 4.07 2.67
CA VAL A 488 26.64 3.25 2.98
C VAL A 488 26.64 2.02 2.08
N LEU A 489 26.65 0.84 2.70
CA LEU A 489 26.74 -0.47 2.05
C LEU A 489 25.47 -1.28 2.30
N GLU A 490 24.76 -1.65 1.24
CA GLU A 490 23.66 -2.61 1.31
C GLU A 490 24.21 -4.04 1.34
N ALA A 491 23.81 -4.84 2.32
CA ALA A 491 24.27 -6.21 2.54
C ALA A 491 23.16 -7.24 2.29
N ASP A 492 23.49 -8.31 1.55
CA ASP A 492 22.65 -9.49 1.35
C ASP A 492 23.50 -10.78 1.33
N TYR A 493 22.85 -11.94 1.44
CA TYR A 493 23.52 -13.24 1.29
C TYR A 493 23.86 -13.50 -0.18
N MET A 494 25.12 -13.87 -0.48
CA MET A 494 25.55 -14.20 -1.84
C MET A 494 24.79 -15.40 -2.42
N GLN A 495 24.40 -16.36 -1.57
CA GLN A 495 23.58 -17.52 -1.94
C GLN A 495 22.24 -17.51 -1.18
N LYS A 496 21.16 -17.10 -1.86
CA LYS A 496 19.81 -16.99 -1.28
C LYS A 496 19.22 -18.31 -0.74
N LYS A 497 19.74 -19.47 -1.17
CA LYS A 497 19.30 -20.80 -0.69
C LYS A 497 19.80 -21.15 0.71
N THR A 498 20.85 -20.46 1.17
CA THR A 498 21.56 -20.81 2.40
C THR A 498 21.41 -19.67 3.40
N THR A 499 20.17 -19.30 3.74
CA THR A 499 19.89 -18.31 4.79
C THR A 499 20.25 -18.87 6.17
N SER A 500 20.82 -18.03 7.03
CA SER A 500 21.07 -18.32 8.45
C SER A 500 20.42 -17.22 9.29
N GLN A 501 19.94 -17.58 10.48
CA GLN A 501 19.41 -16.61 11.47
C GLN A 501 20.52 -16.02 12.36
N GLU A 502 21.78 -16.28 12.04
CA GLU A 502 22.91 -15.77 12.81
C GLU A 502 22.99 -14.25 12.77
N GLN A 503 23.35 -13.66 13.91
CA GLN A 503 23.49 -12.22 14.06
C GLN A 503 24.85 -11.77 13.52
N TYR A 504 24.87 -10.66 12.81
CA TYR A 504 26.08 -10.04 12.26
C TYR A 504 26.34 -8.71 12.97
N ASP A 505 27.47 -8.61 13.67
CA ASP A 505 27.87 -7.38 14.35
C ASP A 505 28.50 -6.40 13.34
N THR A 506 27.77 -5.32 13.07
CA THR A 506 28.16 -4.26 12.13
C THR A 506 29.42 -3.51 12.57
N ASP A 507 29.70 -3.42 13.87
CA ASP A 507 30.89 -2.71 14.36
C ASP A 507 32.16 -3.54 14.11
N GLU A 508 32.08 -4.87 14.22
CA GLU A 508 33.15 -5.78 13.83
C GLU A 508 33.29 -5.87 12.31
N MET A 509 32.17 -5.94 11.58
CA MET A 509 32.18 -5.95 10.11
C MET A 509 32.82 -4.68 9.55
N ALA A 510 32.57 -3.51 10.13
CA ALA A 510 33.19 -2.25 9.70
C ALA A 510 34.72 -2.30 9.84
N LYS A 511 35.22 -2.83 10.95
CA LYS A 511 36.67 -2.99 11.17
C LYS A 511 37.29 -3.97 10.18
N GLU A 512 36.64 -5.10 9.95
CA GLU A 512 37.12 -6.12 9.01
C GLU A 512 37.06 -5.64 7.56
N PHE A 513 36.06 -4.81 7.22
CA PHE A 513 35.96 -4.15 5.93
C PHE A 513 37.12 -3.16 5.71
N LEU A 514 37.41 -2.29 6.68
CA LEU A 514 38.56 -1.37 6.60
C LEU A 514 39.90 -2.12 6.50
N TYR A 515 40.02 -3.26 7.18
CA TYR A 515 41.21 -4.11 7.11
C TYR A 515 41.35 -4.81 5.75
N SER A 516 40.24 -5.23 5.16
CA SER A 516 40.22 -6.00 3.89
C SER A 516 40.37 -5.12 2.65
N PHE A 517 39.89 -3.87 2.69
CA PHE A 517 39.86 -2.97 1.54
C PHE A 517 40.63 -1.65 1.75
N PRO A 518 41.89 -1.67 2.21
CA PRO A 518 42.64 -0.44 2.45
C PRO A 518 42.93 0.30 1.14
N ASN A 519 42.75 1.62 1.14
CA ASN A 519 43.11 2.52 0.03
C ASN A 519 42.45 2.17 -1.32
N GLN A 520 41.33 1.45 -1.34
CA GLN A 520 40.63 1.12 -2.57
C GLN A 520 39.64 2.21 -2.96
N MET A 521 39.41 2.37 -4.27
CA MET A 521 38.34 3.23 -4.78
C MET A 521 37.02 2.48 -4.84
N PHE A 522 35.97 3.15 -4.36
CA PHE A 522 34.59 2.70 -4.45
C PHE A 522 33.73 3.69 -5.22
N THR A 523 32.89 3.14 -6.08
CA THR A 523 31.87 3.89 -6.82
C THR A 523 30.48 3.51 -6.33
N VAL A 524 29.53 4.43 -6.46
CA VAL A 524 28.11 4.12 -6.22
C VAL A 524 27.67 2.96 -7.14
N ASP A 525 26.81 2.09 -6.63
CA ASP A 525 26.29 0.86 -7.22
C ASP A 525 27.30 -0.29 -7.44
N GLN A 526 28.56 -0.12 -6.99
CA GLN A 526 29.55 -1.18 -7.09
C GLN A 526 29.18 -2.41 -6.24
N GLN A 527 29.24 -3.59 -6.85
CA GLN A 527 28.99 -4.86 -6.18
C GLN A 527 30.30 -5.58 -5.85
N LEU A 528 30.46 -6.01 -4.60
CA LEU A 528 31.60 -6.81 -4.17
C LEU A 528 31.19 -7.97 -3.24
N ALA A 529 32.05 -8.97 -3.15
CA ALA A 529 31.91 -10.07 -2.21
C ALA A 529 32.69 -9.77 -0.93
N PHE A 530 32.06 -10.01 0.22
CA PHE A 530 32.67 -9.79 1.53
C PHE A 530 32.61 -11.08 2.35
N ALA A 531 33.77 -11.53 2.80
CA ALA A 531 33.90 -12.61 3.76
C ALA A 531 34.03 -11.99 5.16
N PHE A 532 33.24 -12.49 6.11
CA PHE A 532 33.27 -12.04 7.50
C PHE A 532 33.50 -13.26 8.40
N LYS A 533 34.69 -13.37 8.99
CA LYS A 533 35.10 -14.53 9.81
C LYS A 533 34.80 -15.87 9.09
N ASP A 534 34.44 -16.92 9.84
CA ASP A 534 34.00 -18.23 9.30
C ASP A 534 32.52 -18.24 8.86
N LYS A 535 31.89 -17.08 8.70
CA LYS A 535 30.47 -16.98 8.30
C LYS A 535 30.31 -16.99 6.79
N LYS A 536 29.06 -17.15 6.34
CA LYS A 536 28.70 -17.17 4.92
C LYS A 536 29.04 -15.86 4.22
N LEU A 537 29.44 -15.97 2.95
CA LEU A 537 29.76 -14.84 2.08
C LEU A 537 28.56 -13.92 1.89
N LEU A 538 28.82 -12.63 2.10
CA LEU A 538 27.87 -11.55 1.85
C LEU A 538 28.19 -10.89 0.51
N ILE A 539 27.15 -10.43 -0.18
CA ILE A 539 27.29 -9.50 -1.29
C ILE A 539 26.99 -8.10 -0.74
N LEU A 540 27.92 -7.17 -0.96
CA LEU A 540 27.78 -5.76 -0.59
C LEU A 540 27.60 -4.92 -1.84
N VAL A 541 26.64 -4.00 -1.80
CA VAL A 541 26.37 -3.02 -2.85
C VAL A 541 26.56 -1.62 -2.27
N VAL A 542 27.40 -0.80 -2.90
CA VAL A 542 27.61 0.59 -2.46
C VAL A 542 26.39 1.42 -2.81
N LYS A 543 25.64 1.92 -1.81
CA LYS A 543 24.43 2.74 -2.04
C LYS A 543 24.73 4.22 -2.15
N GLU A 544 25.47 4.73 -1.17
CA GLU A 544 25.80 6.14 -1.09
C GLU A 544 27.25 6.30 -0.65
N VAL A 545 27.93 7.27 -1.25
CA VAL A 545 29.28 7.69 -0.89
C VAL A 545 29.22 9.19 -0.56
N GLU A 546 29.57 9.53 0.69
CA GLU A 546 29.76 10.91 1.11
C GLU A 546 31.25 11.23 1.04
N GLY A 547 31.61 12.11 0.11
CA GLY A 547 32.98 12.63 -0.03
C GLY A 547 33.12 14.01 0.59
N PHE A 548 34.34 14.39 0.97
CA PHE A 548 34.90 15.73 0.68
C PHE A 548 36.41 15.88 1.00
N VAL A 549 37.02 16.76 0.20
CA VAL A 549 38.30 17.50 0.24
C VAL A 549 39.59 16.87 -0.29
N ASN A 550 39.88 17.27 -1.54
CA ASN A 550 41.21 17.53 -2.08
C ASN A 550 42.06 18.31 -1.06
N ILE A 551 43.11 17.68 -0.48
CA ILE A 551 43.93 18.19 0.65
C ILE A 551 44.37 19.67 0.50
N ASN A 552 44.43 20.18 -0.73
CA ASN A 552 44.78 21.54 -1.08
C ASN A 552 43.82 22.62 -0.51
N THR A 553 42.51 22.35 -0.36
CA THR A 553 41.54 23.35 0.17
C THR A 553 41.51 23.40 1.70
N ILE A 554 41.78 22.30 2.40
CA ILE A 554 41.94 22.31 3.88
C ILE A 554 43.21 23.06 4.29
N ARG A 555 44.31 22.95 3.51
CA ARG A 555 45.53 23.74 3.72
C ARG A 555 45.29 25.27 3.63
N GLN A 556 44.21 25.70 3.00
CA GLN A 556 43.80 27.11 2.87
C GLN A 556 42.76 27.55 3.92
N GLY A 557 42.37 26.70 4.87
CA GLY A 557 41.63 27.10 6.07
C GLY A 557 40.10 27.22 5.94
N GLY A 558 39.46 26.61 4.94
CA GLY A 558 38.00 26.60 4.80
C GLY A 558 37.28 25.48 5.59
N GLU A 559 36.09 25.77 6.13
CA GLU A 559 35.17 24.73 6.66
C GLU A 559 34.54 23.93 5.52
N ALA A 560 34.79 22.63 5.47
CA ALA A 560 34.26 21.73 4.47
C ALA A 560 32.94 21.08 4.93
N LYS A 561 31.87 21.26 4.14
CA LYS A 561 30.61 20.51 4.30
C LYS A 561 30.65 19.26 3.41
N PRO A 562 30.17 18.10 3.87
CA PRO A 562 30.13 16.88 3.06
C PRO A 562 29.22 17.11 1.84
N LYS A 563 29.68 16.74 0.64
CA LYS A 563 28.83 16.64 -0.55
C LYS A 563 28.70 15.19 -0.97
N LYS A 564 27.55 14.83 -1.54
CA LYS A 564 27.34 13.52 -2.15
C LYS A 564 28.26 13.40 -3.37
N GLY A 565 29.16 12.42 -3.35
CA GLY A 565 30.09 12.12 -4.44
C GLY A 565 29.68 10.82 -5.15
N LYS A 566 30.08 10.66 -6.41
CA LYS A 566 29.86 9.41 -7.18
C LYS A 566 30.99 8.39 -6.97
N LEU A 567 32.17 8.87 -6.58
CA LEU A 567 33.43 8.12 -6.47
C LEU A 567 34.21 8.60 -5.23
N GLY A 568 34.99 7.72 -4.62
CA GLY A 568 36.08 8.14 -3.73
C GLY A 568 36.99 6.99 -3.30
N LYS A 569 38.12 7.34 -2.69
CA LYS A 569 39.11 6.44 -2.08
C LYS A 569 38.80 6.20 -0.61
N LEU A 570 38.75 4.94 -0.20
CA LEU A 570 38.54 4.54 1.18
C LEU A 570 39.78 4.86 2.02
N THR A 571 39.58 5.52 3.16
CA THR A 571 40.64 5.76 4.15
C THR A 571 40.38 4.98 5.44
N PRO A 572 41.39 4.71 6.27
CA PRO A 572 41.19 4.03 7.55
C PRO A 572 40.23 4.76 8.52
N ASN A 573 39.98 6.05 8.30
CA ASN A 573 39.09 6.88 9.12
C ASN A 573 37.68 7.03 8.53
N THR A 574 37.38 6.37 7.41
CA THR A 574 36.06 6.43 6.78
C THR A 574 35.01 5.74 7.67
N VAL A 575 33.87 6.42 7.87
CA VAL A 575 32.72 5.87 8.60
C VAL A 575 31.93 4.93 7.70
N ILE A 576 31.83 3.66 8.08
CA ILE A 576 31.08 2.67 7.31
C ILE A 576 29.72 2.45 7.95
N GLN A 577 28.68 2.43 7.12
CA GLN A 577 27.31 2.13 7.51
C GLN A 577 26.79 0.94 6.70
N PHE A 578 26.22 -0.06 7.37
CA PHE A 578 25.61 -1.22 6.73
C PHE A 578 24.09 -1.14 6.78
N GLU A 579 23.44 -1.35 5.64
CA GLU A 579 22.00 -1.49 5.51
C GLU A 579 21.67 -2.90 5.03
N LYS A 580 20.56 -3.47 5.48
CA LYS A 580 20.08 -4.75 4.93
C LYS A 580 19.29 -4.49 3.65
N ALA A 581 19.41 -5.37 2.66
CA ALA A 581 18.52 -5.30 1.50
C ALA A 581 17.06 -5.54 1.90
N GLU A 582 16.11 -4.88 1.24
CA GLU A 582 14.68 -4.84 1.64
C GLU A 582 14.04 -6.23 1.78
N ALA A 583 14.46 -7.18 0.94
CA ALA A 583 13.97 -8.57 0.94
C ALA A 583 14.89 -9.55 1.69
N SER A 584 15.96 -9.07 2.32
CA SER A 584 16.94 -9.93 2.97
C SER A 584 16.54 -10.27 4.41
N ALA A 585 16.72 -11.54 4.77
CA ALA A 585 16.57 -12.04 6.14
C ALA A 585 17.82 -11.82 7.01
N LEU A 586 18.77 -11.00 6.55
CA LEU A 586 20.00 -10.69 7.28
C LEU A 586 19.70 -9.93 8.57
N ASN A 587 20.20 -10.45 9.69
CA ASN A 587 20.06 -9.81 11.00
C ASN A 587 21.35 -9.07 11.37
N LEU A 588 21.41 -7.78 11.03
CA LEU A 588 22.48 -6.88 11.42
C LEU A 588 22.24 -6.41 12.87
N VAL A 589 23.29 -6.28 13.69
CA VAL A 589 23.29 -5.75 15.07
C VAL A 589 24.47 -4.76 15.20
N GLY A 590 24.39 -3.73 16.06
CA GLY A 590 25.49 -2.76 16.27
C GLY A 590 25.18 -1.32 15.86
N LYS A 591 26.17 -0.43 16.05
CA LYS A 591 26.03 1.04 15.89
C LYS A 591 26.32 1.50 14.46
N ALA A 592 27.14 0.76 13.72
CA ALA A 592 27.44 1.00 12.32
C ALA A 592 26.29 0.59 11.36
N LYS A 593 25.04 0.49 11.85
CA LYS A 593 23.87 0.34 10.98
C LYS A 593 23.56 1.68 10.32
N GLY A 594 23.29 1.66 9.01
CA GLY A 594 22.76 2.83 8.32
C GLY A 594 21.51 3.34 9.01
N LYS A 595 21.31 4.67 9.01
CA LYS A 595 20.05 5.26 9.43
C LYS A 595 18.98 4.81 8.43
N GLN A 596 18.42 3.63 8.64
CA GLN A 596 17.24 3.21 7.91
C GLN A 596 16.22 4.33 8.04
N VAL A 597 15.84 4.90 6.90
CA VAL A 597 14.84 5.96 6.81
C VAL A 597 13.54 5.34 7.29
N ARG A 598 13.32 5.40 8.61
CA ARG A 598 12.02 5.05 9.19
C ARG A 598 11.04 6.03 8.57
N GLN A 599 10.04 5.50 7.87
CA GLN A 599 8.85 6.28 7.61
C GLN A 599 8.31 6.69 8.98
N SER A 600 8.39 7.98 9.29
CA SER A 600 7.84 8.52 10.52
C SER A 600 6.38 8.10 10.60
N ILE A 601 6.05 7.27 11.61
CA ILE A 601 4.71 6.70 11.81
C ILE A 601 3.66 7.81 11.99
N ILE A 602 4.08 9.05 12.27
CA ILE A 602 3.22 10.21 12.43
C ILE A 602 3.58 11.26 11.39
N ASN A 603 2.57 11.76 10.68
CA ASN A 603 2.72 12.92 9.83
C ASN A 603 2.88 14.19 10.71
N PRO A 604 3.96 14.97 10.57
CA PRO A 604 4.20 16.15 11.40
C PRO A 604 3.15 17.28 11.25
N ASP A 605 2.33 17.29 10.19
CA ASP A 605 1.37 18.36 9.89
C ASP A 605 -0.08 18.06 10.35
N TRP A 606 -0.29 17.79 11.64
CA TRP A 606 -1.64 17.49 12.16
C TRP A 606 -2.23 18.68 12.93
N ASP A 607 -3.44 19.09 12.53
CA ASP A 607 -4.22 20.17 13.17
C ASP A 607 -5.63 19.66 13.49
N PHE A 608 -6.04 19.77 14.76
CA PHE A 608 -7.33 19.28 15.28
C PHE A 608 -8.53 19.80 14.49
N GLN A 609 -8.50 21.09 14.08
CA GLN A 609 -9.60 21.70 13.34
C GLN A 609 -9.68 21.17 11.90
N LYS A 610 -8.52 20.95 11.26
CA LYS A 610 -8.45 20.37 9.90
C LYS A 610 -8.87 18.90 9.88
N MET A 611 -8.63 18.19 10.97
CA MET A 611 -9.05 16.79 11.13
C MET A 611 -10.53 16.62 11.48
N GLY A 612 -11.26 17.72 11.68
CA GLY A 612 -12.71 17.69 11.93
C GLY A 612 -13.10 17.12 13.29
N ILE A 613 -12.19 17.13 14.27
CA ILE A 613 -12.47 16.77 15.67
C ILE A 613 -12.61 18.06 16.49
N GLY A 614 -13.75 18.26 17.14
CA GLY A 614 -13.98 19.38 18.06
C GLY A 614 -14.29 18.88 19.47
N GLY A 615 -13.83 19.61 20.49
CA GLY A 615 -14.20 19.38 21.89
C GLY A 615 -13.56 18.18 22.59
N LEU A 616 -12.69 17.42 21.92
CA LEU A 616 -12.07 16.19 22.44
C LEU A 616 -10.54 16.28 22.60
N GLY A 617 -10.00 17.50 22.70
CA GLY A 617 -8.56 17.73 22.74
C GLY A 617 -7.86 17.12 23.96
N LYS A 618 -8.54 17.08 25.13
CA LYS A 618 -7.96 16.53 26.37
C LYS A 618 -7.85 15.01 26.29
N GLU A 619 -8.92 14.37 25.85
CA GLU A 619 -9.06 12.93 25.68
C GLU A 619 -8.05 12.44 24.62
N PHE A 620 -7.96 13.15 23.50
CA PHE A 620 -7.01 12.83 22.45
C PHE A 620 -5.55 12.96 22.92
N ASN A 621 -5.21 14.05 23.62
CA ASN A 621 -3.86 14.21 24.18
C ASN A 621 -3.52 13.11 25.20
N ALA A 622 -4.50 12.64 25.97
CA ALA A 622 -4.32 11.51 26.88
C ALA A 622 -4.03 10.21 26.13
N ILE A 623 -4.75 9.93 25.03
CA ILE A 623 -4.48 8.79 24.15
C ILE A 623 -3.08 8.93 23.55
N PHE A 624 -2.74 10.10 23.03
CA PHE A 624 -1.46 10.34 22.37
C PHE A 624 -0.27 10.11 23.31
N ARG A 625 -0.33 10.69 24.50
CA ARG A 625 0.73 10.53 25.50
C ARG A 625 0.86 9.08 25.99
N ARG A 626 -0.24 8.33 26.12
CA ARG A 626 -0.23 6.97 26.67
C ARG A 626 0.05 5.89 25.63
N ALA A 627 -0.58 5.97 24.46
CA ALA A 627 -0.54 4.93 23.43
C ALA A 627 0.50 5.19 22.33
N PHE A 628 0.73 6.45 21.96
CA PHE A 628 1.58 6.80 20.81
C PHE A 628 2.98 7.25 21.19
N ALA A 629 3.22 7.76 22.40
CA ALA A 629 4.54 8.22 22.84
C ALA A 629 5.64 7.17 22.61
N SER A 630 5.41 5.91 23.00
CA SER A 630 6.39 4.84 22.80
C SER A 630 6.72 4.56 21.33
N ARG A 631 5.81 4.86 20.41
CA ARG A 631 5.98 4.69 18.96
C ARG A 631 6.61 5.90 18.27
N VAL A 632 6.62 7.06 18.94
CA VAL A 632 7.26 8.29 18.44
C VAL A 632 8.75 8.28 18.73
N PHE A 633 9.15 7.74 19.88
CA PHE A 633 10.56 7.70 20.28
C PHE A 633 11.36 6.68 19.46
N PRO A 634 12.66 6.93 19.22
CA PRO A 634 13.56 5.96 18.60
C PRO A 634 13.57 4.63 19.36
N ILE A 635 13.47 3.51 18.63
CA ILE A 635 13.45 2.15 19.19
C ILE A 635 14.64 1.88 20.13
N GLU A 636 15.82 2.43 19.84
CA GLU A 636 17.01 2.30 20.71
C GLU A 636 16.75 2.76 22.14
N ILE A 637 16.05 3.89 22.30
CA ILE A 637 15.69 4.42 23.61
C ILE A 637 14.58 3.55 24.24
N VAL A 638 13.62 3.08 23.44
CA VAL A 638 12.51 2.24 23.91
C VAL A 638 13.02 0.87 24.40
N GLU A 639 13.96 0.27 23.68
CA GLU A 639 14.65 -0.98 24.04
C GLU A 639 15.47 -0.79 25.33
N GLN A 640 16.23 0.31 25.44
CA GLN A 640 16.95 0.65 26.67
C GLN A 640 16.02 0.85 27.87
N LEU A 641 14.84 1.43 27.64
CA LEU A 641 13.81 1.60 28.68
C LEU A 641 13.05 0.29 28.98
N GLY A 642 13.18 -0.75 28.14
CA GLY A 642 12.41 -1.99 28.24
C GLY A 642 10.90 -1.77 28.12
N CYS A 643 10.46 -0.68 27.48
CA CYS A 643 9.05 -0.33 27.38
C CYS A 643 8.35 -1.15 26.29
N LYS A 644 7.31 -1.90 26.66
CA LYS A 644 6.41 -2.55 25.70
C LYS A 644 5.46 -1.53 25.07
N HIS A 645 5.17 -1.67 23.78
CA HIS A 645 4.18 -0.83 23.11
C HIS A 645 2.76 -1.20 23.54
N VAL A 646 1.91 -0.18 23.72
CA VAL A 646 0.49 -0.36 24.03
C VAL A 646 -0.22 -0.97 22.83
N LYS A 647 -0.84 -2.13 22.99
CA LYS A 647 -1.49 -2.86 21.88
C LYS A 647 -2.95 -2.49 21.66
N GLY A 648 -3.63 -1.99 22.67
CA GLY A 648 -5.08 -1.82 22.63
C GLY A 648 -5.57 -0.51 23.26
N ILE A 649 -6.53 0.11 22.58
CA ILE A 649 -7.26 1.30 23.04
C ILE A 649 -8.75 0.97 23.06
N LEU A 650 -9.44 1.29 24.15
CA LEU A 650 -10.90 1.18 24.26
C LEU A 650 -11.52 2.58 24.39
N LEU A 651 -12.33 2.95 23.40
CA LEU A 651 -13.16 4.16 23.43
C LEU A 651 -14.57 3.79 23.87
N TYR A 652 -15.03 4.35 24.98
CA TYR A 652 -16.38 4.09 25.48
C TYR A 652 -17.11 5.38 25.86
N GLY A 653 -18.44 5.37 25.83
CA GLY A 653 -19.25 6.51 26.22
C GLY A 653 -20.62 6.52 25.54
N PRO A 654 -21.49 7.50 25.83
CA PRO A 654 -22.81 7.60 25.24
C PRO A 654 -22.80 7.61 23.69
N PRO A 655 -23.87 7.15 23.03
CA PRO A 655 -23.97 7.22 21.57
C PRO A 655 -23.94 8.68 21.09
N GLY A 656 -23.43 8.91 19.88
CA GLY A 656 -23.42 10.25 19.27
C GLY A 656 -22.31 11.20 19.74
N THR A 657 -21.36 10.75 20.57
CA THR A 657 -20.23 11.57 21.05
C THR A 657 -18.99 11.58 20.14
N GLY A 658 -19.02 10.88 18.99
CA GLY A 658 -17.94 10.94 18.01
C GLY A 658 -16.84 9.86 18.14
N LYS A 659 -17.08 8.75 18.87
CA LYS A 659 -16.15 7.60 19.00
C LYS A 659 -15.64 7.08 17.65
N THR A 660 -16.56 6.78 16.72
CA THR A 660 -16.22 6.28 15.38
C THR A 660 -15.42 7.28 14.56
N LEU A 661 -15.71 8.58 14.70
CA LEU A 661 -14.96 9.65 14.03
C LEU A 661 -13.53 9.72 14.59
N MET A 662 -13.37 9.66 15.91
CA MET A 662 -12.06 9.68 16.57
C MET A 662 -11.18 8.50 16.11
N ALA A 663 -11.72 7.28 16.08
CA ALA A 663 -10.97 6.09 15.64
C ALA A 663 -10.52 6.19 14.18
N ARG A 664 -11.38 6.68 13.28
CA ARG A 664 -11.04 6.90 11.86
C ARG A 664 -9.94 7.94 11.68
N GLN A 665 -9.99 9.03 12.42
CA GLN A 665 -8.97 10.08 12.34
C GLN A 665 -7.64 9.61 12.93
N ILE A 666 -7.64 8.82 14.00
CA ILE A 666 -6.43 8.17 14.52
C ILE A 666 -5.80 7.29 13.44
N GLY A 667 -6.60 6.49 12.74
CA GLY A 667 -6.13 5.65 11.63
C GLY A 667 -5.56 6.46 10.47
N LYS A 668 -6.13 7.63 10.15
CA LYS A 668 -5.65 8.53 9.08
C LYS A 668 -4.41 9.34 9.47
N MET A 669 -4.27 9.70 10.73
CA MET A 669 -3.15 10.49 11.25
C MET A 669 -1.86 9.67 11.31
N LEU A 670 -1.99 8.39 11.67
CA LEU A 670 -0.88 7.46 11.67
C LEU A 670 -0.58 7.10 10.22
N ASN A 671 0.67 7.27 9.79
CA ASN A 671 1.20 6.76 8.53
C ASN A 671 1.37 5.23 8.59
N ALA A 672 0.31 4.57 9.02
CA ALA A 672 0.17 3.13 9.16
C ALA A 672 -0.35 2.52 7.86
N ARG A 673 -0.36 1.18 7.79
CA ARG A 673 -1.11 0.48 6.74
C ARG A 673 -2.59 0.83 6.84
N GLU A 674 -3.32 0.66 5.73
CA GLU A 674 -4.74 1.00 5.67
C GLU A 674 -5.50 0.33 6.83
N PRO A 675 -6.23 1.12 7.66
CA PRO A 675 -6.87 0.59 8.86
C PRO A 675 -8.02 -0.35 8.49
N LYS A 676 -8.00 -1.56 9.06
CA LYS A 676 -9.09 -2.53 8.89
C LYS A 676 -10.21 -2.19 9.85
N ILE A 677 -11.32 -1.67 9.32
CA ILE A 677 -12.51 -1.36 10.11
C ILE A 677 -13.48 -2.54 10.02
N VAL A 678 -13.81 -3.12 11.17
CA VAL A 678 -14.68 -4.29 11.30
C VAL A 678 -15.78 -3.97 12.27
N ASN A 679 -17.02 -4.25 11.88
CA ASN A 679 -18.15 -4.12 12.80
C ASN A 679 -18.33 -5.42 13.59
N GLY A 680 -18.54 -5.36 14.91
CA GLY A 680 -18.64 -6.51 15.80
C GLY A 680 -19.57 -7.62 15.26
N PRO A 681 -20.81 -7.31 14.85
CA PRO A 681 -21.73 -8.31 14.29
C PRO A 681 -21.26 -8.95 12.98
N GLN A 682 -20.42 -8.28 12.18
CA GLN A 682 -19.91 -8.84 10.92
C GLN A 682 -18.90 -9.97 11.14
N VAL A 683 -18.30 -10.06 12.33
CA VAL A 683 -17.37 -11.15 12.69
C VAL A 683 -18.12 -12.41 13.09
N LEU A 684 -19.40 -12.28 13.48
CA LEU A 684 -20.22 -13.37 13.99
C LEU A 684 -20.93 -14.09 12.84
N ASP A 685 -20.51 -15.32 12.58
CA ASP A 685 -21.13 -16.23 11.64
C ASP A 685 -21.85 -17.36 12.39
N LYS A 686 -22.84 -17.96 11.73
CA LYS A 686 -23.63 -19.06 12.32
C LYS A 686 -22.85 -20.38 12.37
N TYR A 687 -21.81 -20.52 11.56
CA TYR A 687 -21.01 -21.73 11.49
C TYR A 687 -19.89 -21.71 12.54
N VAL A 688 -19.84 -22.76 13.36
CA VAL A 688 -18.85 -22.90 14.44
C VAL A 688 -17.45 -22.92 13.84
N GLY A 689 -16.56 -22.03 14.33
CA GLY A 689 -15.17 -21.91 13.88
C GLY A 689 -14.93 -20.89 12.76
N GLU A 690 -15.97 -20.47 12.01
CA GLU A 690 -15.83 -19.47 10.94
C GLU A 690 -15.52 -18.08 11.51
N SER A 691 -16.20 -17.68 12.59
CA SER A 691 -15.89 -16.44 13.31
C SER A 691 -14.45 -16.38 13.84
N GLU A 692 -13.87 -17.52 14.25
CA GLU A 692 -12.47 -17.59 14.69
C GLU A 692 -11.51 -17.52 13.51
N ALA A 693 -11.86 -18.14 12.39
CA ALA A 693 -11.09 -18.04 11.14
C ALA A 693 -11.08 -16.60 10.62
N ASN A 694 -12.21 -15.89 10.70
CA ASN A 694 -12.31 -14.48 10.34
C ASN A 694 -11.38 -13.61 11.20
N ILE A 695 -11.33 -13.84 12.52
CA ILE A 695 -10.36 -13.15 13.40
C ILE A 695 -8.93 -13.50 13.00
N ARG A 696 -8.61 -14.77 12.77
CA ARG A 696 -7.24 -15.16 12.33
C ARG A 696 -6.84 -14.48 11.03
N ARG A 697 -7.76 -14.36 10.06
CA ARG A 697 -7.53 -13.67 8.80
C ARG A 697 -7.27 -12.18 8.97
N LEU A 698 -7.91 -11.52 9.94
CA LEU A 698 -7.65 -10.10 10.23
C LEU A 698 -6.21 -9.85 10.69
N PHE A 699 -5.64 -10.76 11.49
CA PHE A 699 -4.28 -10.67 12.02
C PHE A 699 -3.20 -11.30 11.13
N ALA A 700 -3.56 -12.12 10.14
CA ALA A 700 -2.60 -12.85 9.29
C ALA A 700 -1.60 -11.94 8.57
N ASP A 701 -2.08 -10.83 7.99
CA ASP A 701 -1.20 -9.89 7.27
C ASP A 701 -0.17 -9.24 8.21
N ALA A 702 -0.58 -8.95 9.46
CA ALA A 702 0.31 -8.38 10.46
C ALA A 702 1.35 -9.40 10.94
N GLU A 703 0.94 -10.66 11.12
CA GLU A 703 1.81 -11.78 11.49
C GLU A 703 2.85 -12.06 10.41
N GLU A 704 2.45 -12.06 9.13
CA GLU A 704 3.38 -12.30 8.03
C GLU A 704 4.40 -11.16 7.90
N GLU A 705 3.96 -9.91 8.05
CA GLU A 705 4.86 -8.75 7.99
C GLU A 705 5.81 -8.70 9.20
N GLU A 706 5.34 -9.05 10.40
CA GLU A 706 6.21 -9.15 11.58
C GLU A 706 7.24 -10.28 11.42
N LYS A 707 6.86 -11.43 10.85
CA LYS A 707 7.81 -12.53 10.55
C LYS A 707 8.85 -12.14 9.49
N ARG A 708 8.48 -11.30 8.51
CA ARG A 708 9.36 -10.87 7.43
C ARG A 708 10.29 -9.71 7.81
N ALA A 709 9.74 -8.69 8.45
CA ALA A 709 10.43 -7.42 8.71
C ALA A 709 10.87 -7.25 10.18
N GLY A 710 10.35 -8.07 11.09
CA GLY A 710 10.65 -8.04 12.52
C GLY A 710 10.31 -6.67 13.14
N PRO A 711 11.24 -6.06 13.90
CA PRO A 711 11.01 -4.79 14.61
C PRO A 711 10.80 -3.58 13.69
N ASN A 712 11.08 -3.73 12.39
CA ASN A 712 10.88 -2.68 11.39
C ASN A 712 9.56 -2.82 10.60
N SER A 713 8.68 -3.72 11.02
CA SER A 713 7.38 -3.89 10.39
C SER A 713 6.50 -2.64 10.53
N GLY A 714 5.67 -2.37 9.51
CA GLY A 714 4.70 -1.29 9.57
C GLY A 714 3.63 -1.55 10.63
N LEU A 715 3.07 -0.47 11.18
CA LEU A 715 1.96 -0.57 12.13
C LEU A 715 0.67 -0.96 11.40
N HIS A 716 0.03 -2.05 11.85
CA HIS A 716 -1.29 -2.48 11.43
C HIS A 716 -2.34 -2.03 12.44
N ILE A 717 -3.36 -1.32 11.98
CA ILE A 717 -4.45 -0.81 12.83
C ILE A 717 -5.72 -1.60 12.54
N ILE A 718 -6.31 -2.19 13.58
CA ILE A 718 -7.59 -2.91 13.51
C ILE A 718 -8.59 -2.17 14.39
N ILE A 719 -9.69 -1.70 13.79
CA ILE A 719 -10.74 -0.96 14.47
C ILE A 719 -11.98 -1.86 14.59
N PHE A 720 -12.36 -2.19 15.81
CA PHE A 720 -13.61 -2.89 16.12
C PHE A 720 -14.67 -1.90 16.56
N ASP A 721 -15.69 -1.70 15.73
CA ASP A 721 -16.92 -1.00 16.12
C ASP A 721 -17.87 -1.97 16.83
N GLU A 722 -18.63 -1.48 17.81
CA GLU A 722 -19.52 -2.30 18.65
C GLU A 722 -18.85 -3.57 19.19
N ILE A 723 -17.66 -3.42 19.79
CA ILE A 723 -16.88 -4.56 20.32
C ILE A 723 -17.64 -5.36 21.39
N ASP A 724 -18.62 -4.74 22.07
CA ASP A 724 -19.52 -5.41 23.01
C ASP A 724 -20.45 -6.45 22.35
N ALA A 725 -20.60 -6.45 21.02
CA ALA A 725 -21.32 -7.50 20.31
C ALA A 725 -20.56 -8.83 20.33
N ILE A 726 -19.22 -8.78 20.22
CA ILE A 726 -18.34 -9.95 20.17
C ILE A 726 -17.78 -10.32 21.54
N CYS A 727 -17.47 -9.31 22.37
CA CYS A 727 -16.73 -9.48 23.61
C CYS A 727 -17.58 -9.34 24.87
N LYS A 728 -18.70 -10.08 24.93
CA LYS A 728 -19.57 -10.09 26.11
C LYS A 728 -18.93 -10.81 27.30
N GLN A 729 -19.37 -10.48 28.52
CA GLN A 729 -19.04 -11.25 29.70
C GLN A 729 -19.38 -12.74 29.51
N ARG A 730 -18.40 -13.60 29.78
CA ARG A 730 -18.50 -15.05 29.63
C ARG A 730 -19.64 -15.59 30.49
N GLY A 731 -20.45 -16.49 29.91
CA GLY A 731 -21.60 -17.08 30.61
C GLY A 731 -22.84 -16.18 30.75
N SER A 732 -22.86 -14.97 30.16
CA SER A 732 -24.01 -14.07 30.25
C SER A 732 -25.22 -14.47 29.37
N VAL A 733 -25.05 -15.34 28.36
CA VAL A 733 -26.10 -15.66 27.37
C VAL A 733 -26.53 -17.12 27.46
N ALA A 734 -27.67 -17.39 28.09
CA ALA A 734 -28.30 -18.71 28.06
C ALA A 734 -28.87 -19.01 26.66
N GLY A 735 -28.15 -19.78 25.85
CA GLY A 735 -28.64 -20.31 24.56
C GLY A 735 -27.61 -20.35 23.42
N ASN A 736 -26.68 -19.39 23.35
CA ASN A 736 -25.67 -19.25 22.27
C ASN A 736 -24.23 -19.03 22.80
N ALA A 737 -23.96 -19.36 24.08
CA ALA A 737 -22.73 -18.99 24.78
C ALA A 737 -21.42 -19.49 24.15
N GLY A 738 -21.44 -20.65 23.48
CA GLY A 738 -20.21 -21.30 23.01
C GLY A 738 -19.41 -20.46 22.00
N VAL A 739 -20.08 -19.90 20.99
CA VAL A 739 -19.38 -19.21 19.88
C VAL A 739 -18.80 -17.86 20.33
N HIS A 740 -19.49 -17.13 21.20
CA HIS A 740 -18.99 -15.85 21.71
C HIS A 740 -17.76 -16.05 22.62
N ASP A 741 -17.79 -17.06 23.49
CA ASP A 741 -16.68 -17.33 24.40
C ASP A 741 -15.41 -17.77 23.64
N THR A 742 -15.56 -18.57 22.57
CA THR A 742 -14.40 -19.00 21.76
C THR A 742 -13.83 -17.86 20.92
N VAL A 743 -14.67 -16.99 20.38
CA VAL A 743 -14.26 -15.75 19.69
C VAL A 743 -13.43 -14.84 20.59
N VAL A 744 -13.85 -14.64 21.85
CA VAL A 744 -13.10 -13.85 22.84
C VAL A 744 -11.74 -14.50 23.13
N ASN A 745 -11.70 -15.82 23.33
CA ASN A 745 -10.44 -16.52 23.54
C ASN A 745 -9.49 -16.41 22.35
N GLN A 746 -10.02 -16.49 21.12
CA GLN A 746 -9.23 -16.32 19.91
C GLN A 746 -8.65 -14.91 19.78
N LEU A 747 -9.43 -13.87 20.09
CA LEU A 747 -8.94 -12.49 20.10
C LEU A 747 -7.85 -12.28 21.17
N LEU A 748 -8.06 -12.83 22.37
CA LEU A 748 -7.06 -12.79 23.44
C LEU A 748 -5.77 -13.50 23.05
N SER A 749 -5.87 -14.68 22.42
CA SER A 749 -4.70 -15.42 21.94
C SER A 749 -3.94 -14.66 20.86
N LYS A 750 -4.58 -13.78 20.08
CA LYS A 750 -3.89 -12.96 19.06
C LYS A 750 -3.23 -11.70 19.63
N ILE A 751 -3.76 -11.17 20.75
CA ILE A 751 -3.19 -9.99 21.41
C ILE A 751 -2.06 -10.39 22.36
N ASP A 752 -2.26 -11.44 23.17
CA ASP A 752 -1.42 -11.86 24.29
C ASP A 752 -0.72 -13.22 24.08
N GLY A 753 -0.88 -13.83 22.90
CA GLY A 753 -0.34 -15.16 22.61
C GLY A 753 1.18 -15.27 22.73
N VAL A 754 1.67 -16.50 22.63
CA VAL A 754 3.09 -16.84 22.71
C VAL A 754 3.91 -16.09 21.65
N GLU A 755 3.36 -15.93 20.44
CA GLU A 755 3.90 -15.04 19.41
C GLU A 755 3.35 -13.62 19.63
N GLN A 756 3.99 -12.87 20.52
CA GLN A 756 3.58 -11.50 20.86
C GLN A 756 3.84 -10.55 19.67
N LEU A 757 2.78 -10.12 18.96
CA LEU A 757 2.89 -9.12 17.89
C LEU A 757 3.10 -7.71 18.45
N ASN A 758 4.17 -7.03 18.07
CA ASN A 758 4.47 -5.65 18.45
C ASN A 758 3.99 -4.63 17.40
N ASN A 759 3.72 -5.08 16.17
CA ASN A 759 3.32 -4.24 15.05
C ASN A 759 1.82 -4.00 14.92
N ILE A 760 1.02 -4.36 15.93
CA ILE A 760 -0.44 -4.22 15.92
C ILE A 760 -0.93 -3.12 16.87
N LEU A 761 -2.03 -2.47 16.48
CA LEU A 761 -2.85 -1.61 17.34
C LEU A 761 -4.33 -1.93 17.15
N VAL A 762 -4.97 -2.39 18.22
CA VAL A 762 -6.40 -2.68 18.25
C VAL A 762 -7.15 -1.52 18.90
N ILE A 763 -8.14 -0.96 18.21
CA ILE A 763 -9.02 0.09 18.73
C ILE A 763 -10.43 -0.48 18.85
N GLY A 764 -10.89 -0.70 20.08
CA GLY A 764 -12.27 -1.11 20.37
C GLY A 764 -13.14 0.11 20.65
N MET A 765 -14.35 0.12 20.11
CA MET A 765 -15.36 1.14 20.39
C MET A 765 -16.61 0.49 20.95
N THR A 766 -17.15 1.04 22.02
CA THR A 766 -18.41 0.56 22.61
C THR A 766 -19.25 1.70 23.18
N ASN A 767 -20.55 1.50 23.24
CA ASN A 767 -21.44 2.35 24.02
C ASN A 767 -21.61 1.85 25.46
N ARG A 768 -21.29 0.58 25.71
CA ARG A 768 -21.61 -0.16 26.94
C ARG A 768 -20.39 -0.88 27.48
N ARG A 769 -19.59 -0.16 28.26
CA ARG A 769 -18.40 -0.73 28.93
C ARG A 769 -18.75 -1.86 29.90
N ASP A 770 -19.93 -1.80 30.52
CA ASP A 770 -20.44 -2.79 31.47
C ASP A 770 -20.58 -4.20 30.89
N MET A 771 -20.81 -4.31 29.58
CA MET A 771 -21.07 -5.59 28.92
C MET A 771 -19.79 -6.32 28.51
N ILE A 772 -18.63 -5.67 28.54
CA ILE A 772 -17.37 -6.20 28.05
C ILE A 772 -16.74 -7.16 29.07
N ASP A 773 -16.09 -8.22 28.58
CA ASP A 773 -15.27 -9.12 29.41
C ASP A 773 -14.06 -8.38 30.03
N ASP A 774 -13.99 -8.38 31.36
CA ASP A 774 -12.88 -7.80 32.15
C ASP A 774 -11.51 -8.39 31.77
N ALA A 775 -11.47 -9.60 31.20
CA ALA A 775 -10.24 -10.19 30.69
C ALA A 775 -9.57 -9.32 29.60
N LEU A 776 -10.34 -8.66 28.73
CA LEU A 776 -9.81 -7.79 27.68
C LEU A 776 -9.31 -6.45 28.21
N LEU A 777 -9.84 -6.01 29.36
CA LEU A 777 -9.53 -4.72 29.99
C LEU A 777 -8.24 -4.73 30.80
N ARG A 778 -7.58 -5.90 30.94
CA ARG A 778 -6.32 -6.03 31.69
C ARG A 778 -5.16 -5.31 30.96
N PRO A 779 -4.18 -4.76 31.70
CA PRO A 779 -2.97 -4.19 31.12
C PRO A 779 -2.26 -5.17 30.18
N GLY A 780 -1.73 -4.67 29.05
CA GLY A 780 -1.18 -5.49 27.95
C GLY A 780 -2.15 -5.76 26.80
N ARG A 781 -3.47 -5.68 27.06
CA ARG A 781 -4.54 -5.82 26.06
C ARG A 781 -5.15 -4.46 25.71
N LEU A 782 -6.40 -4.21 26.09
CA LEU A 782 -7.06 -2.91 26.00
C LEU A 782 -6.70 -2.04 27.23
N GLU A 783 -5.42 -1.69 27.32
CA GLU A 783 -4.87 -0.95 28.46
C GLU A 783 -5.39 0.49 28.53
N VAL A 784 -5.43 1.19 27.39
CA VAL A 784 -5.81 2.60 27.37
C VAL A 784 -7.32 2.71 27.20
N GLN A 785 -8.00 2.96 28.31
CA GLN A 785 -9.44 3.15 28.34
C GLN A 785 -9.77 4.65 28.41
N VAL A 786 -10.48 5.16 27.42
CA VAL A 786 -10.87 6.57 27.34
C VAL A 786 -12.37 6.71 27.24
N GLU A 787 -12.92 7.43 28.21
CA GLU A 787 -14.33 7.78 28.23
C GLU A 787 -14.55 9.04 27.39
N ILE A 788 -15.39 8.93 26.37
CA ILE A 788 -15.83 10.06 25.55
C ILE A 788 -17.18 10.53 26.09
N SER A 789 -17.11 11.55 26.95
CA SER A 789 -18.26 12.21 27.56
C SER A 789 -18.95 13.18 26.59
N LEU A 790 -20.06 13.77 27.04
CA LEU A 790 -20.71 14.86 26.34
C LEU A 790 -19.79 16.10 26.27
N PRO A 791 -19.82 16.87 25.17
CA PRO A 791 -18.95 18.02 24.99
C PRO A 791 -19.30 19.19 25.92
N ASP A 792 -18.25 19.83 26.45
CA ASP A 792 -18.31 21.12 27.16
C ASP A 792 -18.83 22.24 26.25
N GLU A 793 -19.19 23.41 26.81
CA GLU A 793 -19.68 24.55 26.02
C GLU A 793 -18.68 24.99 24.93
N ASP A 794 -17.40 25.08 25.26
CA ASP A 794 -16.33 25.37 24.29
C ASP A 794 -16.21 24.25 23.25
N GLY A 795 -16.36 22.99 23.66
CA GLY A 795 -16.34 21.84 22.75
C GLY A 795 -17.52 21.85 21.77
N ARG A 796 -18.71 22.23 22.23
CA ARG A 796 -19.89 22.42 21.35
C ARG A 796 -19.67 23.54 20.36
N TYR A 797 -19.07 24.65 20.79
CA TYR A 797 -18.69 25.74 19.91
C TYR A 797 -17.72 25.26 18.81
N GLU A 798 -16.70 24.48 19.16
CA GLU A 798 -15.76 23.91 18.19
C GLU A 798 -16.46 22.99 17.19
N ILE A 799 -17.32 22.07 17.66
CA ILE A 799 -18.10 21.15 16.81
C ILE A 799 -18.98 21.94 15.83
N LEU A 800 -19.76 22.90 16.35
CA LEU A 800 -20.60 23.76 15.51
C LEU A 800 -19.77 24.56 14.50
N ASN A 801 -18.59 25.05 14.88
CA ASN A 801 -17.71 25.79 13.98
C ASN A 801 -17.14 24.90 12.86
N ILE A 802 -16.80 23.64 13.15
CA ILE A 802 -16.33 22.67 12.16
C ILE A 802 -17.43 22.39 11.13
N HIS A 803 -18.64 22.03 11.59
CA HIS A 803 -19.74 21.70 10.68
C HIS A 803 -20.27 22.92 9.89
N THR A 804 -20.12 24.14 10.43
CA THR A 804 -20.47 25.39 9.73
C THR A 804 -19.34 25.96 8.86
N SER A 805 -18.12 25.44 8.95
CA SER A 805 -16.95 25.94 8.21
C SER A 805 -17.18 25.95 6.69
N ARG A 806 -17.74 24.86 6.14
CA ARG A 806 -18.08 24.79 4.70
C ARG A 806 -19.13 25.83 4.32
N MET A 807 -20.13 26.06 5.17
CA MET A 807 -21.17 27.08 4.93
C MET A 807 -20.60 28.49 4.96
N LYS A 808 -19.61 28.74 5.82
CA LYS A 808 -18.87 30.01 5.87
C LYS A 808 -18.05 30.23 4.60
N GLN A 809 -17.32 29.20 4.14
CA GLN A 809 -16.49 29.27 2.92
C GLN A 809 -17.31 29.67 1.69
N TYR A 810 -18.50 29.08 1.52
CA TYR A 810 -19.40 29.41 0.41
C TYR A 810 -20.33 30.61 0.69
N LYS A 811 -20.15 31.32 1.82
CA LYS A 811 -20.97 32.47 2.24
C LYS A 811 -22.48 32.18 2.25
N LYS A 812 -22.86 30.98 2.70
CA LYS A 812 -24.25 30.50 2.81
C LYS A 812 -24.83 30.63 4.22
N ILE A 813 -24.06 31.15 5.17
CA ILE A 813 -24.51 31.52 6.51
C ILE A 813 -24.69 33.04 6.59
N SER A 814 -25.81 33.48 7.15
CA SER A 814 -26.05 34.90 7.36
C SER A 814 -25.20 35.40 8.55
N PRO A 815 -24.72 36.66 8.52
CA PRO A 815 -23.91 37.24 9.60
C PRO A 815 -24.68 37.44 10.92
N ASP A 816 -25.99 37.19 10.93
CA ASP A 816 -26.83 37.22 12.13
C ASP A 816 -26.67 35.99 13.03
N VAL A 817 -26.02 34.92 12.54
CA VAL A 817 -25.83 33.67 13.29
C VAL A 817 -24.57 33.75 14.16
N ASP A 818 -24.76 33.87 15.47
CA ASP A 818 -23.69 33.70 16.46
C ASP A 818 -23.60 32.25 16.95
N ILE A 819 -22.49 31.59 16.63
CA ILE A 819 -22.24 30.19 17.01
C ILE A 819 -22.02 30.04 18.51
N ARG A 820 -21.48 31.05 19.20
CA ARG A 820 -21.31 30.99 20.66
C ARG A 820 -22.66 31.00 21.36
N GLU A 821 -23.59 31.83 20.88
CA GLU A 821 -24.95 31.85 21.40
C GLU A 821 -25.62 30.46 21.22
N MET A 822 -25.43 29.82 20.06
CA MET A 822 -25.98 28.49 19.81
C MET A 822 -25.34 27.41 20.71
N ALA A 823 -24.04 27.50 20.99
CA ALA A 823 -23.35 26.57 21.90
C ALA A 823 -23.86 26.69 23.36
N ALA A 824 -24.18 27.90 23.81
CA ALA A 824 -24.76 28.15 25.13
C ALA A 824 -26.19 27.59 25.26
N ARG A 825 -26.99 27.64 24.18
CA ARG A 825 -28.37 27.13 24.16
C ARG A 825 -28.48 25.61 24.00
N THR A 826 -27.47 24.95 23.45
CA THR A 826 -27.43 23.50 23.18
C THR A 826 -26.91 22.68 24.37
N LYS A 827 -27.42 22.94 25.58
CA LYS A 827 -26.97 22.22 26.78
C LYS A 827 -27.29 20.72 26.67
N ASN A 828 -26.30 19.88 27.00
CA ASN A 828 -26.34 18.41 26.93
C ASN A 828 -26.46 17.81 25.52
N PHE A 829 -26.29 18.61 24.46
CA PHE A 829 -26.27 18.07 23.10
C PHE A 829 -24.96 17.30 22.85
N SER A 830 -25.09 16.12 22.25
CA SER A 830 -24.00 15.32 21.70
C SER A 830 -23.56 15.84 20.33
N GLY A 831 -22.40 15.39 19.84
CA GLY A 831 -21.89 15.79 18.53
C GLY A 831 -22.85 15.47 17.38
N ALA A 832 -23.46 14.28 17.40
CA ALA A 832 -24.45 13.88 16.41
C ALA A 832 -25.74 14.73 16.46
N GLU A 833 -26.17 15.16 17.65
CA GLU A 833 -27.33 16.05 17.80
C GLU A 833 -27.02 17.48 17.33
N LEU A 834 -25.79 17.97 17.55
CA LEU A 834 -25.34 19.27 17.01
C LEU A 834 -25.24 19.24 15.48
N GLU A 835 -24.74 18.15 14.91
CA GLU A 835 -24.78 17.94 13.46
C GLU A 835 -26.21 17.88 12.94
N GLY A 836 -27.08 17.15 13.64
CA GLY A 836 -28.51 17.14 13.41
C GLY A 836 -29.10 18.54 13.39
N LEU A 837 -28.74 19.38 14.37
CA LEU A 837 -29.28 20.74 14.51
C LEU A 837 -28.97 21.59 13.29
N ILE A 838 -27.73 21.49 12.83
CA ILE A 838 -27.27 22.17 11.62
C ILE A 838 -28.03 21.65 10.39
N ARG A 839 -28.20 20.33 10.27
CA ARG A 839 -28.92 19.71 9.15
C ARG A 839 -30.41 20.09 9.14
N ALA A 840 -31.05 20.18 10.30
CA ALA A 840 -32.41 20.67 10.44
C ALA A 840 -32.52 22.13 10.02
N ALA A 841 -31.64 23.01 10.52
CA ALA A 841 -31.60 24.42 10.12
C ALA A 841 -31.41 24.60 8.60
N GLN A 842 -30.55 23.79 7.97
CA GLN A 842 -30.39 23.75 6.52
C GLN A 842 -31.69 23.33 5.82
N SER A 843 -32.35 22.28 6.31
CA SER A 843 -33.62 21.80 5.76
C SER A 843 -34.72 22.86 5.87
N THR A 844 -34.84 23.55 7.00
CA THR A 844 -35.79 24.66 7.20
C THR A 844 -35.50 25.81 6.24
N ALA A 845 -34.22 26.18 6.05
CA ALA A 845 -33.82 27.22 5.12
C ALA A 845 -34.12 26.85 3.66
N MET A 846 -33.93 25.58 3.27
CA MET A 846 -34.29 25.07 1.95
C MET A 846 -35.81 25.02 1.76
N ASN A 847 -36.56 24.56 2.77
CA ASN A 847 -38.01 24.46 2.73
C ASN A 847 -38.68 25.83 2.55
N ARG A 848 -38.10 26.90 3.10
CA ARG A 848 -38.55 28.29 2.87
C ARG A 848 -38.58 28.67 1.38
N LEU A 849 -37.74 28.06 0.56
CA LEU A 849 -37.67 28.33 -0.88
C LEU A 849 -38.56 27.41 -1.72
N ILE A 850 -39.03 26.30 -1.14
CA ILE A 850 -39.94 25.37 -1.80
C ILE A 850 -41.36 25.91 -1.63
N LYS A 851 -41.91 26.54 -2.67
CA LYS A 851 -43.33 26.88 -2.70
C LYS A 851 -44.12 25.60 -2.93
N ALA A 852 -44.87 25.15 -1.93
CA ALA A 852 -45.82 24.05 -2.06
C ALA A 852 -47.03 24.48 -2.91
N ALA A 853 -46.83 24.55 -4.22
CA ALA A 853 -47.91 24.43 -5.21
C ALA A 853 -47.82 23.02 -5.83
N SER A 854 -48.87 22.59 -6.53
CA SER A 854 -49.04 21.22 -7.07
C SER A 854 -47.92 20.72 -8.02
N LYS A 855 -46.91 21.56 -8.31
CA LYS A 855 -45.62 21.21 -8.91
C LYS A 855 -44.50 21.87 -8.09
N VAL A 856 -43.44 21.12 -7.78
CA VAL A 856 -42.24 21.64 -7.12
C VAL A 856 -41.44 22.45 -8.16
N GLU A 857 -41.63 23.76 -8.16
CA GLU A 857 -40.83 24.70 -8.97
C GLU A 857 -39.81 25.38 -8.06
N VAL A 858 -38.53 25.23 -8.40
CA VAL A 858 -37.42 25.90 -7.71
C VAL A 858 -36.95 27.05 -8.59
N ASP A 859 -37.07 28.28 -8.09
CA ASP A 859 -36.63 29.48 -8.81
C ASP A 859 -35.09 29.56 -8.80
N PRO A 860 -34.41 29.58 -9.96
CA PRO A 860 -32.94 29.67 -10.05
C PRO A 860 -32.35 30.89 -9.33
N GLU A 861 -33.07 32.02 -9.28
CA GLU A 861 -32.61 33.22 -8.56
C GLU A 861 -32.63 33.02 -7.03
N ALA A 862 -33.58 32.23 -6.52
CA ALA A 862 -33.73 31.94 -5.10
C ALA A 862 -32.62 31.01 -4.57
N ILE A 863 -32.12 30.09 -5.40
CA ILE A 863 -30.98 29.20 -5.07
C ILE A 863 -29.71 30.02 -4.79
N SER A 864 -29.47 31.06 -5.60
CA SER A 864 -28.32 31.94 -5.43
C SER A 864 -28.34 32.70 -4.09
N LYS A 865 -29.54 33.11 -3.65
CA LYS A 865 -29.80 33.88 -2.42
C LYS A 865 -30.03 33.03 -1.16
N LEU A 866 -29.93 31.70 -1.24
CA LEU A 866 -30.10 30.84 -0.06
C LEU A 866 -29.07 31.19 1.02
N LEU A 867 -29.58 31.64 2.17
CA LEU A 867 -28.83 31.91 3.39
C LEU A 867 -29.55 31.23 4.56
N VAL A 868 -28.77 30.57 5.42
CA VAL A 868 -29.26 30.05 6.70
C VAL A 868 -29.22 31.18 7.72
N ASN A 869 -30.38 31.52 8.29
CA ASN A 869 -30.55 32.63 9.21
C ASN A 869 -30.63 32.14 10.66
N ARG A 870 -30.49 33.06 11.62
CA ARG A 870 -30.64 32.75 13.05
C ARG A 870 -32.01 32.17 13.39
N SER A 871 -33.07 32.61 12.69
CA SER A 871 -34.42 32.06 12.86
C SER A 871 -34.52 30.57 12.54
N ASP A 872 -33.74 30.09 11.57
CA ASP A 872 -33.78 28.71 11.12
C ASP A 872 -33.15 27.78 12.18
N PHE A 873 -32.08 28.24 12.84
CA PHE A 873 -31.48 27.54 13.99
C PHE A 873 -32.39 27.50 15.22
N LEU A 874 -33.11 28.60 15.51
CA LEU A 874 -34.04 28.64 16.64
C LEU A 874 -35.26 27.73 16.40
N ASN A 875 -35.78 27.70 15.17
CA ASN A 875 -36.87 26.81 14.80
C ASN A 875 -36.46 25.33 14.95
N ALA A 876 -35.26 24.98 14.48
CA ALA A 876 -34.71 23.63 14.63
C ALA A 876 -34.52 23.22 16.10
N LEU A 877 -34.10 24.15 16.97
CA LEU A 877 -33.96 23.94 18.42
C LEU A 877 -35.31 23.69 19.13
N GLU A 878 -36.37 24.39 18.72
CA GLU A 878 -37.68 24.30 19.38
C GLU A 878 -38.50 23.09 18.88
N ASN A 879 -38.45 22.79 17.58
CA ASN A 879 -39.38 21.84 16.97
C ASN A 879 -38.76 20.51 16.54
N ASP A 880 -37.51 20.50 16.06
CA ASP A 880 -36.97 19.34 15.36
C ASP A 880 -36.10 18.45 16.27
N ILE A 881 -35.21 19.04 17.07
CA ILE A 881 -34.16 18.30 17.77
C ILE A 881 -34.16 18.60 19.26
N LYS A 882 -34.36 17.53 20.04
CA LYS A 882 -34.31 17.54 21.50
C LYS A 882 -33.15 16.67 21.96
N PRO A 883 -32.46 17.05 23.05
CA PRO A 883 -31.36 16.25 23.58
C PRO A 883 -31.90 14.91 24.09
N ALA A 884 -31.28 13.80 23.69
CA ALA A 884 -31.59 12.47 24.18
C ALA A 884 -31.19 12.28 25.65
N PHE A 885 -30.21 13.06 26.12
CA PHE A 885 -29.68 13.01 27.49
C PHE A 885 -30.04 14.28 28.29
N GLY A 886 -30.81 14.10 29.37
CA GLY A 886 -31.20 15.17 30.30
C GLY A 886 -32.59 14.97 30.89
N THR A 887 -32.92 15.68 31.97
CA THR A 887 -34.31 15.81 32.42
C THR A 887 -35.11 16.46 31.32
N SER A 888 -36.13 15.79 30.80
CA SER A 888 -37.03 16.35 29.82
C SER A 888 -37.62 17.64 30.37
N LEU A 889 -37.23 18.76 29.77
CA LEU A 889 -37.79 20.07 30.12
C LEU A 889 -39.30 20.07 29.97
N GLU A 890 -39.86 19.21 29.11
CA GLU A 890 -41.30 18.95 29.00
C GLU A 890 -41.94 18.45 30.29
N ILE A 891 -41.27 17.58 31.04
CA ILE A 891 -41.75 17.12 32.35
C ILE A 891 -41.69 18.28 33.35
N LEU A 892 -40.61 19.09 33.31
CA LEU A 892 -40.49 20.29 34.13
C LEU A 892 -41.57 21.33 33.79
N ASP A 893 -41.88 21.56 32.52
CA ASP A 893 -42.94 22.47 32.05
C ASP A 893 -44.33 21.96 32.42
N GLN A 894 -44.55 20.63 32.38
CA GLN A 894 -45.76 20.01 32.93
C GLN A 894 -45.90 20.25 34.43
N PHE A 895 -44.81 20.17 35.20
CA PHE A 895 -44.80 20.47 36.63
C PHE A 895 -44.88 21.98 36.94
N LEU A 896 -44.42 22.83 36.03
CA LEU A 896 -44.33 24.29 36.16
C LEU A 896 -45.38 25.02 35.30
N ALA A 897 -46.58 24.46 35.11
CA ALA A 897 -47.62 25.00 34.23
C ALA A 897 -48.04 26.48 34.50
N ARG A 898 -47.69 27.05 35.67
CA ARG A 898 -47.89 28.48 36.00
C ARG A 898 -46.61 29.16 36.52
N GLY A 899 -45.45 28.52 36.35
CA GLY A 899 -44.20 28.92 36.97
C GLY A 899 -44.26 28.91 38.50
N ILE A 900 -43.28 29.57 39.12
CA ILE A 900 -43.25 29.81 40.57
C ILE A 900 -43.87 31.19 40.82
N VAL A 901 -45.04 31.23 41.46
CA VAL A 901 -45.67 32.51 41.85
C VAL A 901 -45.06 32.99 43.17
N GLU A 902 -44.37 34.14 43.14
CA GLU A 902 -43.86 34.79 44.34
C GLU A 902 -44.99 35.52 45.08
N TRP A 903 -45.73 34.77 45.91
CA TRP A 903 -46.86 35.32 46.67
C TRP A 903 -46.46 35.94 48.03
N GLY A 904 -45.18 35.90 48.39
CA GLY A 904 -44.67 36.54 49.61
C GLY A 904 -43.24 36.13 49.99
N SER A 905 -42.78 36.68 51.12
CA SER A 905 -41.45 36.44 51.70
C SER A 905 -41.06 34.96 51.87
N PRO A 906 -41.98 34.01 52.20
CA PRO A 906 -41.62 32.60 52.34
C PRO A 906 -41.07 31.96 51.07
N VAL A 907 -41.61 32.29 49.89
CA VAL A 907 -41.13 31.73 48.61
C VAL A 907 -39.78 32.32 48.25
N SER A 908 -39.60 33.62 48.46
CA SER A 908 -38.34 34.32 48.22
C SER A 908 -37.22 33.77 49.11
N SER A 909 -37.47 33.53 50.40
CA SER A 909 -36.52 32.90 51.33
C SER A 909 -36.14 31.49 50.89
N ILE A 910 -37.09 30.66 50.46
CA ILE A 910 -36.81 29.30 49.98
C ILE A 910 -35.94 29.33 48.71
N LEU A 911 -36.19 30.28 47.80
CA LEU A 911 -35.39 30.45 46.59
C LEU A 911 -33.97 30.97 46.91
N GLU A 912 -33.83 31.88 47.87
CA GLU A 912 -32.55 32.36 48.36
C GLU A 912 -31.74 31.25 49.05
N ASP A 913 -32.36 30.49 49.94
CA ASP A 913 -31.75 29.32 50.59
C ASP A 913 -31.35 28.28 49.56
N GLY A 914 -32.22 28.00 48.58
CA GLY A 914 -31.94 27.11 47.46
C GLY A 914 -30.72 27.57 46.65
N ARG A 915 -30.62 28.87 46.33
CA ARG A 915 -29.45 29.45 45.65
C ARG A 915 -28.19 29.31 46.51
N LEU A 916 -28.27 29.55 47.80
CA LEU A 916 -27.15 29.41 48.72
C LEU A 916 -26.66 27.96 48.78
N PHE A 917 -27.57 26.97 48.83
CA PHE A 917 -27.21 25.55 48.74
C PHE A 917 -26.57 25.19 47.40
N THR A 918 -27.04 25.77 46.28
CA THR A 918 -26.38 25.55 44.98
C THR A 918 -24.98 26.16 44.93
N GLN A 919 -24.77 27.33 45.53
CA GLN A 919 -23.44 27.95 45.62
C GLN A 919 -22.51 27.15 46.52
N GLN A 920 -23.03 26.61 47.63
CA GLN A 920 -22.28 25.71 48.51
C GLN A 920 -21.87 24.42 47.78
N ALA A 921 -22.73 23.86 46.94
CA ALA A 921 -22.39 22.71 46.12
C ALA A 921 -21.37 23.03 45.01
N GLN A 922 -21.33 24.26 44.51
CA GLN A 922 -20.35 24.73 43.52
C GLN A 922 -18.99 25.10 44.13
N ALA A 923 -18.94 25.41 45.42
CA ALA A 923 -17.72 25.76 46.12
C ALA A 923 -16.77 24.54 46.19
N LYS A 924 -15.55 24.71 45.67
CA LYS A 924 -14.54 23.64 45.59
C LYS A 924 -13.99 23.18 46.95
N ASP A 925 -14.18 24.00 47.99
CA ASP A 925 -13.56 23.80 49.31
C ASP A 925 -14.46 23.02 50.30
N THR A 926 -15.71 22.73 49.95
CA THR A 926 -16.66 21.98 50.80
C THR A 926 -16.90 20.57 50.28
N SER A 927 -17.24 19.63 51.17
CA SER A 927 -17.62 18.27 50.80
C SER A 927 -18.76 18.32 49.78
N GLY A 928 -18.52 17.86 48.55
CA GLY A 928 -19.39 18.01 47.37
C GLY A 928 -20.75 17.30 47.42
N LEU A 929 -21.30 17.06 48.60
CA LEU A 929 -22.61 16.46 48.83
C LEU A 929 -23.42 17.36 49.77
N VAL A 930 -24.43 18.03 49.20
CA VAL A 930 -25.40 18.85 49.93
C VAL A 930 -26.75 18.15 49.86
N SER A 931 -27.32 17.78 51.01
CA SER A 931 -28.66 17.21 51.09
C SER A 931 -29.63 18.26 51.63
N ALA A 932 -30.72 18.50 50.89
CA ALA A 932 -31.79 19.41 51.27
C ALA A 932 -33.13 18.68 51.21
N ALA A 933 -33.96 18.85 52.24
CA ALA A 933 -35.29 18.27 52.31
C ALA A 933 -36.34 19.38 52.28
N CYS A 934 -37.19 19.40 51.24
CA CYS A 934 -38.28 20.36 51.14
C CYS A 934 -39.54 19.80 51.80
N LYS A 935 -40.03 20.46 52.86
CA LYS A 935 -41.25 20.05 53.57
C LYS A 935 -42.48 20.60 52.85
N ARG A 936 -43.39 19.72 52.41
CA ARG A 936 -44.60 20.08 51.66
C ARG A 936 -45.49 21.03 52.48
N ILE A 937 -45.60 22.28 52.05
CA ILE A 937 -46.53 23.27 52.63
C ILE A 937 -47.93 22.97 52.07
N ARG A 938 -48.82 22.42 52.89
CA ARG A 938 -50.25 22.34 52.57
C ARG A 938 -50.86 23.72 52.81
N LEU A 939 -51.18 24.45 51.74
CA LEU A 939 -52.10 25.58 51.80
C LEU A 939 -53.52 25.03 52.05
N SER A 940 -54.01 25.16 53.27
CA SER A 940 -55.45 25.07 53.54
C SER A 940 -56.10 26.29 52.91
N VAL A 941 -56.73 26.11 51.76
CA VAL A 941 -57.62 27.12 51.17
C VAL A 941 -58.84 27.19 52.09
N TYR A 942 -58.99 28.31 52.80
CA TYR A 942 -60.24 28.67 53.49
C TYR A 942 -61.11 29.51 52.58
#